data_AF-A0A517TYL3-F1
#
_entry.id   AF-A0A517TYL3-F1
#
_cell.length_a   1.000
_cell.length_b   1.000
_cell.length_c   1.000
_cell.angle_alpha   90.00
_cell.angle_beta   90.00
_cell.angle_gamma   90.00
#
_symmetry.space_group_name_H-M   'P 1'
#
loop_
_entity.id
_entity.type
_entity.pdbx_description
1 polymer ?
#
loop_
_entity_poly.entity_id
_entity_poly.type
_entity_poly.pdbx_seq_one_letter_code
_entity_poly.pdbx_strand_id
1 'polypeptide(L)'
;MGILALVHPRRRLWDRPHLEANYAGPFLDRTMPRPPLLKAESAWWVGSLALILSLAFAVRLPAATVITGDVTPALPWDNLTTSRIGDASAGTLVVDEGSQLDSGFGTLGYMAGSTGTATITGAGSKWSNLQALSVGNSGNGQLYVEAGGEVISLSGWLGVRPGSTGTATITGAGSKWINSTALFVGLSGNGGLTVADGGHVSAGSVYASLADFHGDGTIAATGAVLDADLQFNAPQSVLGFGGGGTLTVAPAAGGDLGAGYRGVGSLTIFDGTAISSSNAYLGYRDGATGTATVTGADASWTVSNRLYVGRFGSGALRVEAGGQVSNYVGYLGERPGSIGVATVAGAGSKWINAEELYIGFDGSGSLTVSDGGHVQARTLYASISDLQGNGTIAATNGVFDADLQFNAASPTQAVVGFGTGGTLTVTAGVGVFGVGYRGSGSLTISEGATVSTSTGYLGDRAGSIGVATITGAGSKWTTNAPMWIGLSGRGELRVKAGGHVKNTTAYLAEEAESTGTATIAGAGSTWTNSASLYVGRSGSGTLRVEGGGQVSNESGYLGYAAGSTGMATITGAGSKWTNASSMLSVGTWGSGTLRVEAGGQVSNASGHVGHNSGSTGSAIITGVGSKWTNGSFYVGHSGSGQIRVEAGGQVSNTSLGIVGYNGGSTGMATITGAGSIWTNSAGLDVGRNGSGALTITAGGLVSVRGTLRIDANGDGDSFVNLATRGMLALWGNAEGSLTQFLGLVSGMDAIRYWNAGLDGWTPLTAATLGVDYSLQYMNAGDLAGYTLLTVLAAGPPGDFDFDGRVDGADFLAWQRGASPMKGSPADLAAWRTSFGLGAAIPATTAVPEPGSFALISLASAGLVRGRRSTRPLRD
;
A
#
# COMPACT_ATOMS: atom_id res chain seq x y z
N MET A 1 3.70 -23.66 29.02
CA MET A 1 2.39 -23.67 29.71
C MET A 1 1.61 -22.47 29.18
N GLY A 2 0.82 -22.63 28.11
CA GLY A 2 -0.66 -22.82 28.11
C GLY A 2 -1.33 -21.45 27.90
N ILE A 3 -2.17 -21.15 26.90
CA ILE A 3 -3.21 -21.90 26.19
C ILE A 3 -3.43 -21.29 24.78
N LEU A 4 -3.86 -22.17 23.88
CA LEU A 4 -4.23 -22.04 22.46
C LEU A 4 -5.46 -21.14 22.21
N ALA A 5 -5.46 -20.36 21.12
CA ALA A 5 -6.69 -20.05 20.36
C ALA A 5 -6.34 -19.75 18.88
N LEU A 6 -6.66 -20.72 18.03
CA LEU A 6 -6.54 -20.72 16.58
C LEU A 6 -7.91 -20.28 16.00
N VAL A 7 -8.00 -19.18 15.26
CA VAL A 7 -9.20 -18.88 14.44
C VAL A 7 -8.77 -18.24 13.11
N HIS A 8 -9.10 -18.91 12.02
CA HIS A 8 -9.02 -18.44 10.62
C HIS A 8 -9.83 -17.15 10.38
N PRO A 9 -9.49 -16.31 9.39
CA PRO A 9 -10.46 -15.42 8.77
C PRO A 9 -10.88 -15.97 7.40
N ARG A 10 -12.15 -16.37 7.29
CA ARG A 10 -12.90 -16.30 6.03
C ARG A 10 -13.83 -15.08 6.11
N ARG A 11 -13.75 -14.23 5.08
CA ARG A 11 -14.74 -13.31 4.49
C ARG A 11 -16.06 -13.07 5.25
N ARG A 12 -16.35 -11.79 5.54
CA ARG A 12 -17.62 -11.02 5.33
C ARG A 12 -17.38 -9.58 5.85
N LEU A 13 -17.33 -8.57 4.97
CA LEU A 13 -18.44 -7.70 4.57
C LEU A 13 -19.08 -6.91 5.73
N TRP A 14 -18.69 -5.62 5.78
CA TRP A 14 -19.45 -4.40 6.10
C TRP A 14 -20.69 -4.53 7.01
N ASP A 15 -20.60 -3.92 8.19
CA ASP A 15 -21.65 -3.07 8.79
C ASP A 15 -21.25 -2.67 10.21
N ARG A 16 -20.86 -1.40 10.44
CA ARG A 16 -21.15 -0.61 11.66
C ARG A 16 -20.87 0.89 11.42
N PRO A 17 -21.82 1.80 11.73
CA PRO A 17 -21.55 3.23 11.81
C PRO A 17 -21.03 3.57 13.21
N HIS A 18 -19.78 4.00 13.32
CA HIS A 18 -19.24 4.57 14.55
C HIS A 18 -19.15 6.08 14.43
N LEU A 19 -20.04 6.76 15.14
CA LEU A 19 -19.80 8.08 15.73
C LEU A 19 -18.56 7.97 16.62
N GLU A 20 -17.60 8.88 16.45
CA GLU A 20 -16.95 9.57 17.57
C GLU A 20 -16.06 10.72 17.07
N ALA A 21 -16.25 11.87 17.69
CA ALA A 21 -15.32 12.98 17.70
C ALA A 21 -14.26 12.72 18.79
N ASN A 22 -13.00 13.11 18.56
CA ASN A 22 -12.21 13.75 19.61
C ASN A 22 -11.00 14.51 19.07
N TYR A 23 -10.80 15.66 19.71
CA TYR A 23 -9.72 16.63 19.62
C TYR A 23 -8.33 16.08 19.97
N ALA A 24 -7.28 16.59 19.32
CA ALA A 24 -6.00 16.94 19.96
C ALA A 24 -5.26 17.97 19.09
N GLY A 25 -4.79 19.05 19.72
CA GLY A 25 -4.28 20.28 19.11
C GLY A 25 -2.85 20.23 18.52
N PRO A 26 -2.34 21.39 18.06
CA PRO A 26 -1.19 21.48 17.16
C PRO A 26 0.14 21.69 17.89
N PHE A 27 1.22 21.13 17.35
CA PHE A 27 2.60 21.49 17.71
C PHE A 27 3.27 22.22 16.54
N LEU A 28 3.66 23.47 16.81
CA LEU A 28 4.49 24.35 15.99
C LEU A 28 5.97 24.08 16.30
N ASP A 29 6.81 23.98 15.27
CA ASP A 29 8.18 24.52 15.30
C ASP A 29 8.63 24.85 13.88
N ARG A 30 8.92 26.14 13.64
CA ARG A 30 10.14 26.60 12.96
C ARG A 30 10.18 28.13 12.92
N THR A 31 11.02 28.65 13.79
CA THR A 31 11.88 29.84 13.70
C THR A 31 11.88 30.64 12.39
N MET A 32 11.72 31.97 12.47
CA MET A 32 12.54 32.99 11.80
C MET A 32 12.20 34.44 12.26
N PRO A 33 13.04 35.46 12.00
CA PRO A 33 13.41 36.51 12.97
C PRO A 33 12.64 37.84 12.84
N ARG A 34 12.69 38.66 13.90
CA ARG A 34 12.19 40.06 13.93
C ARG A 34 13.17 41.03 13.25
N PRO A 35 12.66 42.05 12.53
CA PRO A 35 13.17 43.43 12.67
C PRO A 35 11.99 44.46 12.66
N PRO A 36 12.18 45.81 12.76
CA PRO A 36 11.68 46.59 13.88
C PRO A 36 10.58 47.62 13.54
N LEU A 37 10.08 48.22 14.63
CA LEU A 37 9.14 49.33 14.76
C LEU A 37 9.35 50.52 13.81
N LEU A 38 8.24 51.07 13.31
CA LEU A 38 8.11 52.51 13.03
C LEU A 38 6.77 53.05 13.56
N LYS A 39 6.91 54.22 14.19
CA LYS A 39 5.96 54.98 15.00
C LYS A 39 4.96 55.78 14.15
N ALA A 40 3.77 56.03 14.71
CA ALA A 40 3.15 57.34 14.94
C ALA A 40 1.65 57.12 15.18
N GLU A 41 1.16 57.22 16.42
CA GLU A 41 0.54 58.42 17.02
C GLU A 41 -0.87 58.67 16.48
N SER A 42 -1.96 58.50 17.25
CA SER A 42 -2.34 59.34 18.41
C SER A 42 -3.60 58.71 19.06
N ALA A 43 -3.59 58.38 20.36
CA ALA A 43 -4.13 59.15 21.51
C ALA A 43 -5.66 59.40 21.39
N TRP A 44 -6.54 59.00 22.32
CA TRP A 44 -6.59 59.24 23.78
C TRP A 44 -7.25 58.03 24.51
N TRP A 45 -6.61 57.30 25.46
CA TRP A 45 -6.59 57.44 26.96
C TRP A 45 -7.97 57.70 27.61
N VAL A 46 -8.47 56.97 28.63
CA VAL A 46 -7.95 56.47 29.94
C VAL A 46 -8.86 55.27 30.33
N GLY A 47 -8.50 54.15 30.98
CA GLY A 47 -7.41 53.77 31.87
C GLY A 47 -8.03 53.10 33.11
N SER A 48 -7.77 51.81 33.33
CA SER A 48 -7.41 51.18 34.63
C SER A 48 -7.56 49.66 34.58
N LEU A 49 -6.41 49.00 34.63
CA LEU A 49 -6.23 47.61 34.98
C LEU A 49 -6.38 47.48 36.50
N ALA A 50 -7.28 46.62 36.99
CA ALA A 50 -7.28 46.17 38.38
C ALA A 50 -7.61 44.68 38.45
N LEU A 51 -6.54 43.92 38.68
CA LEU A 51 -6.41 42.76 39.58
C LEU A 51 -7.62 41.81 39.75
N ILE A 52 -7.33 40.55 39.41
CA ILE A 52 -8.03 39.33 39.79
C ILE A 52 -8.41 39.37 41.28
N LEU A 53 -9.72 39.39 41.55
CA LEU A 53 -10.30 38.94 42.80
C LEU A 53 -11.40 37.94 42.46
N SER A 54 -11.23 36.73 42.96
CA SER A 54 -12.21 35.64 42.93
C SER A 54 -13.57 36.12 43.42
N LEU A 55 -14.50 36.29 42.48
CA LEU A 55 -15.94 36.25 42.76
C LEU A 55 -16.45 34.96 42.15
N ALA A 56 -16.62 33.96 43.00
CA ALA A 56 -17.55 32.89 42.75
C ALA A 56 -18.89 33.56 42.41
N PHE A 57 -19.28 33.55 41.13
CA PHE A 57 -20.67 33.74 40.78
C PHE A 57 -21.39 32.57 41.44
N ALA A 58 -22.06 32.86 42.55
CA ALA A 58 -23.11 31.98 43.04
C ALA A 58 -24.05 31.76 41.87
N VAL A 59 -24.08 30.54 41.33
CA VAL A 59 -25.13 30.10 40.42
C VAL A 59 -26.42 30.17 41.22
N ARG A 60 -27.07 31.34 41.20
CA ARG A 60 -28.46 31.45 41.63
C ARG A 60 -29.23 30.72 40.55
N LEU A 61 -29.83 29.60 40.89
CA LEU A 61 -30.98 29.12 40.13
C LEU A 61 -31.96 30.28 40.09
N PRO A 62 -32.28 30.86 38.92
CA PRO A 62 -33.40 31.78 38.84
C PRO A 62 -34.63 31.00 39.31
N ALA A 63 -35.48 31.65 40.10
CA ALA A 63 -36.53 31.00 40.89
C ALA A 63 -37.56 30.20 40.06
N ALA A 64 -37.53 30.33 38.74
CA ALA A 64 -38.45 29.73 37.78
C ALA A 64 -37.79 28.72 36.81
N THR A 65 -36.62 28.16 37.16
CA THR A 65 -36.11 26.93 36.50
C THR A 65 -36.54 25.69 37.28
N VAL A 66 -37.37 24.85 36.67
CA VAL A 66 -37.96 23.66 37.31
C VAL A 66 -37.61 22.41 36.51
N ILE A 67 -37.09 21.39 37.19
CA ILE A 67 -36.92 20.04 36.64
C ILE A 67 -37.87 19.07 37.36
N THR A 68 -38.50 18.15 36.63
CA THR A 68 -39.31 17.08 37.22
C THR A 68 -39.04 15.74 36.56
N GLY A 69 -39.24 14.64 37.30
CA GLY A 69 -38.98 13.29 36.80
C GLY A 69 -37.49 13.01 36.58
N ASP A 70 -37.20 12.26 35.53
CA ASP A 70 -35.86 11.78 35.21
C ASP A 70 -35.04 12.83 34.44
N VAL A 71 -34.30 13.64 35.20
CA VAL A 71 -33.39 14.66 34.68
C VAL A 71 -32.01 14.47 35.29
N THR A 72 -31.01 14.25 34.44
CA THR A 72 -29.65 13.89 34.88
C THR A 72 -28.60 14.72 34.12
N PRO A 73 -27.60 15.33 34.81
CA PRO A 73 -27.49 15.45 36.27
C PRO A 73 -28.51 16.45 36.85
N ALA A 74 -28.66 16.47 38.17
CA ALA A 74 -29.42 17.52 38.85
C ALA A 74 -28.79 18.90 38.62
N LEU A 75 -29.60 19.95 38.74
CA LEU A 75 -29.16 21.35 38.66
C LEU A 75 -28.21 21.73 39.81
N PRO A 76 -27.37 22.77 39.66
CA PRO A 76 -27.22 23.63 38.49
C PRO A 76 -26.37 23.02 37.38
N TRP A 77 -26.61 23.49 36.14
CA TRP A 77 -25.80 23.14 34.98
C TRP A 77 -24.91 24.29 34.54
N ASP A 78 -23.86 23.94 33.81
CA ASP A 78 -22.92 24.85 33.17
C ASP A 78 -22.62 24.40 31.74
N ASN A 79 -21.78 25.16 31.03
CA ASN A 79 -21.41 24.88 29.64
C ASN A 79 -20.57 23.60 29.42
N LEU A 80 -20.19 22.88 30.49
CA LEU A 80 -19.53 21.57 30.43
C LEU A 80 -20.52 20.42 30.69
N THR A 81 -21.71 20.75 31.19
CA THR A 81 -22.69 19.75 31.62
C THR A 81 -23.35 19.08 30.41
N THR A 82 -23.36 17.75 30.39
CA THR A 82 -24.22 16.97 29.50
C THR A 82 -25.55 16.75 30.19
N SER A 83 -26.56 17.55 29.84
CA SER A 83 -27.90 17.47 30.39
C SER A 83 -28.77 16.48 29.61
N ARG A 84 -29.46 15.62 30.35
CA ARG A 84 -30.41 14.65 29.81
C ARG A 84 -31.74 14.81 30.52
N ILE A 85 -32.76 15.13 29.75
CA ILE A 85 -34.14 15.23 30.20
C ILE A 85 -34.85 14.01 29.61
N GLY A 86 -35.36 13.14 30.47
CA GLY A 86 -35.83 11.81 30.12
C GLY A 86 -34.70 10.88 29.69
N ASP A 87 -33.77 10.57 30.61
CA ASP A 87 -32.63 9.68 30.32
C ASP A 87 -33.11 8.25 30.07
N ALA A 88 -33.74 7.63 31.06
CA ALA A 88 -34.32 6.28 31.00
C ALA A 88 -35.85 6.25 31.03
N SER A 89 -36.47 7.31 31.55
CA SER A 89 -37.92 7.41 31.75
C SER A 89 -38.42 8.83 31.44
N ALA A 90 -39.56 9.24 31.98
CA ALA A 90 -40.12 10.57 31.70
C ALA A 90 -39.43 11.65 32.54
N GLY A 91 -38.98 12.74 31.89
CA GLY A 91 -38.41 13.91 32.56
C GLY A 91 -38.83 15.20 31.88
N THR A 92 -38.90 16.29 32.66
CA THR A 92 -39.23 17.62 32.16
C THR A 92 -38.30 18.72 32.67
N LEU A 93 -38.11 19.74 31.85
CA LEU A 93 -37.40 20.99 32.16
C LEU A 93 -38.30 22.18 31.81
N VAL A 94 -38.42 23.15 32.71
CA VAL A 94 -39.04 24.45 32.46
C VAL A 94 -38.04 25.54 32.79
N VAL A 95 -37.86 26.50 31.89
CA VAL A 95 -37.05 27.71 32.08
C VAL A 95 -37.95 28.91 31.82
N ASP A 96 -38.32 29.65 32.86
CA ASP A 96 -39.31 30.73 32.81
C ASP A 96 -38.86 31.99 33.58
N GLU A 97 -39.65 33.07 33.55
CA GLU A 97 -39.46 34.33 34.27
C GLU A 97 -38.08 34.99 34.07
N GLY A 98 -37.52 34.91 32.86
CA GLY A 98 -36.21 35.49 32.55
C GLY A 98 -35.02 34.63 32.99
N SER A 99 -35.27 33.38 33.38
CA SER A 99 -34.25 32.42 33.80
C SER A 99 -33.25 32.11 32.69
N GLN A 100 -31.97 31.97 33.03
CA GLN A 100 -30.93 31.53 32.08
C GLN A 100 -30.29 30.23 32.55
N LEU A 101 -30.18 29.27 31.63
CA LEU A 101 -29.60 27.96 31.88
C LEU A 101 -28.59 27.64 30.78
N ASP A 102 -27.44 27.11 31.16
CA ASP A 102 -26.40 26.68 30.23
C ASP A 102 -26.16 25.18 30.33
N SER A 103 -25.77 24.58 29.22
CA SER A 103 -25.34 23.18 29.10
C SER A 103 -24.27 23.06 28.01
N GLY A 104 -23.40 22.06 28.13
CA GLY A 104 -22.55 21.62 27.03
C GLY A 104 -23.38 20.94 25.95
N PHE A 105 -23.92 19.76 26.28
CA PHE A 105 -24.86 19.02 25.44
C PHE A 105 -26.22 18.94 26.12
N GLY A 106 -27.29 19.28 25.40
CA GLY A 106 -28.66 19.02 25.83
C GLY A 106 -29.24 17.82 25.10
N THR A 107 -29.93 16.94 25.81
CA THR A 107 -30.67 15.83 25.21
C THR A 107 -32.06 15.66 25.83
N LEU A 108 -33.08 15.58 24.98
CA LEU A 108 -34.46 15.26 25.34
C LEU A 108 -34.79 13.85 24.80
N GLY A 109 -35.15 12.91 25.68
CA GLY A 109 -35.47 11.53 25.30
C GLY A 109 -34.23 10.73 24.86
N TYR A 110 -33.36 10.39 25.81
CA TYR A 110 -32.07 9.75 25.52
C TYR A 110 -32.20 8.28 25.11
N MET A 111 -32.78 7.42 25.96
CA MET A 111 -32.96 5.98 25.70
C MET A 111 -34.27 5.65 24.97
N ALA A 112 -34.32 4.47 24.35
CA ALA A 112 -35.53 3.97 23.71
C ALA A 112 -36.68 3.86 24.73
N GLY A 113 -37.85 4.39 24.38
CA GLY A 113 -39.04 4.41 25.26
C GLY A 113 -39.06 5.52 26.32
N SER A 114 -37.96 6.29 26.50
CA SER A 114 -37.96 7.44 27.40
C SER A 114 -38.65 8.66 26.76
N THR A 115 -39.08 9.61 27.60
CA THR A 115 -39.71 10.86 27.12
C THR A 115 -39.08 12.06 27.81
N GLY A 116 -38.47 12.97 27.04
CA GLY A 116 -37.91 14.22 27.53
C GLY A 116 -38.69 15.41 27.01
N THR A 117 -39.13 16.32 27.88
CA THR A 117 -39.82 17.56 27.48
C THR A 117 -39.12 18.78 28.05
N ALA A 118 -38.86 19.80 27.22
CA ALA A 118 -38.35 21.09 27.68
C ALA A 118 -39.26 22.23 27.22
N THR A 119 -39.58 23.14 28.13
CA THR A 119 -40.36 24.36 27.86
C THR A 119 -39.55 25.58 28.27
N ILE A 120 -39.21 26.42 27.31
CA ILE A 120 -38.51 27.69 27.52
C ILE A 120 -39.52 28.78 27.20
N THR A 121 -39.98 29.48 28.23
CA THR A 121 -41.13 30.40 28.11
C THR A 121 -40.88 31.71 28.84
N GLY A 122 -41.56 32.77 28.44
CA GLY A 122 -41.42 34.09 29.03
C GLY A 122 -40.24 34.92 28.50
N ALA A 123 -40.42 36.24 28.49
CA ALA A 123 -39.43 37.16 27.95
C ALA A 123 -38.12 37.12 28.74
N GLY A 124 -37.00 36.90 28.04
CA GLY A 124 -35.66 36.83 28.62
C GLY A 124 -35.25 35.45 29.12
N SER A 125 -36.16 34.47 29.11
CA SER A 125 -35.85 33.09 29.48
C SER A 125 -35.02 32.42 28.39
N LYS A 126 -33.95 31.73 28.79
CA LYS A 126 -32.94 31.24 27.85
C LYS A 126 -32.35 29.89 28.24
N TRP A 127 -32.21 29.01 27.26
CA TRP A 127 -31.39 27.80 27.38
C TRP A 127 -30.29 27.76 26.32
N SER A 128 -29.03 27.85 26.76
CA SER A 128 -27.85 27.76 25.87
C SER A 128 -27.22 26.37 25.93
N ASN A 129 -26.94 25.82 24.75
CA ASN A 129 -26.24 24.57 24.55
C ASN A 129 -24.95 24.87 23.77
N LEU A 130 -23.80 24.81 24.42
CA LEU A 130 -22.51 25.16 23.79
C LEU A 130 -22.13 24.21 22.64
N GLN A 131 -22.61 22.98 22.70
CA GLN A 131 -22.47 21.97 21.66
C GLN A 131 -23.86 21.69 21.07
N ALA A 132 -24.33 20.44 21.06
CA ALA A 132 -25.59 20.10 20.41
C ALA A 132 -26.78 20.06 21.37
N LEU A 133 -27.96 20.36 20.83
CA LEU A 133 -29.26 20.01 21.42
C LEU A 133 -29.90 18.88 20.61
N SER A 134 -30.01 17.70 21.22
CA SER A 134 -30.70 16.53 20.64
C SER A 134 -32.11 16.42 21.18
N VAL A 135 -33.11 16.47 20.31
CA VAL A 135 -34.52 16.24 20.66
C VAL A 135 -34.95 14.91 20.03
N GLY A 136 -35.25 13.92 20.86
CA GLY A 136 -35.54 12.56 20.44
C GLY A 136 -34.27 11.83 20.00
N ASN A 137 -33.36 11.54 20.94
CA ASN A 137 -32.10 10.85 20.63
C ASN A 137 -32.34 9.39 20.23
N SER A 138 -32.79 8.56 21.18
CA SER A 138 -33.35 7.21 20.90
C SER A 138 -34.81 7.09 21.35
N GLY A 139 -35.29 8.01 22.21
CA GLY A 139 -36.65 8.06 22.72
C GLY A 139 -37.48 9.17 22.08
N ASN A 140 -38.46 9.67 22.83
CA ASN A 140 -39.32 10.77 22.43
C ASN A 140 -38.84 12.08 23.07
N GLY A 141 -38.49 13.06 22.26
CA GLY A 141 -38.11 14.40 22.73
C GLY A 141 -39.10 15.45 22.27
N GLN A 142 -39.43 16.40 23.14
CA GLN A 142 -40.31 17.52 22.85
C GLN A 142 -39.72 18.83 23.36
N LEU A 143 -39.54 19.80 22.47
CA LEU A 143 -39.09 21.15 22.81
C LEU A 143 -40.20 22.16 22.52
N TYR A 144 -40.51 23.01 23.51
CA TYR A 144 -41.40 24.15 23.37
C TYR A 144 -40.62 25.43 23.68
N VAL A 145 -40.64 26.38 22.74
CA VAL A 145 -40.08 27.72 22.93
C VAL A 145 -41.20 28.71 22.65
N GLU A 146 -41.68 29.36 23.69
CA GLU A 146 -42.90 30.16 23.62
C GLU A 146 -42.80 31.47 24.38
N ALA A 147 -43.77 32.38 24.15
CA ALA A 147 -43.91 33.65 24.88
C ALA A 147 -42.61 34.49 25.01
N GLY A 148 -41.75 34.50 23.99
CA GLY A 148 -40.51 35.27 23.98
C GLY A 148 -39.26 34.54 24.50
N GLY A 149 -39.35 33.22 24.72
CA GLY A 149 -38.23 32.38 25.14
C GLY A 149 -37.16 32.21 24.05
N GLU A 150 -35.92 31.93 24.45
CA GLU A 150 -34.78 31.74 23.55
C GLU A 150 -34.04 30.43 23.81
N VAL A 151 -33.82 29.64 22.76
CA VAL A 151 -32.90 28.50 22.79
C VAL A 151 -31.74 28.77 21.86
N ILE A 152 -30.52 28.53 22.33
CA ILE A 152 -29.30 28.60 21.50
C ILE A 152 -28.61 27.25 21.53
N SER A 153 -28.18 26.77 20.37
CA SER A 153 -27.35 25.57 20.22
C SER A 153 -26.26 25.79 19.17
N LEU A 154 -25.14 25.08 19.29
CA LEU A 154 -24.20 24.98 18.16
C LEU A 154 -24.86 24.21 17.03
N SER A 155 -25.47 23.06 17.33
CA SER A 155 -26.25 22.25 16.39
C SER A 155 -27.55 21.76 17.02
N GLY A 156 -28.64 21.74 16.26
CA GLY A 156 -29.93 21.19 16.68
C GLY A 156 -30.24 19.91 15.92
N TRP A 157 -30.63 18.83 16.60
CA TRP A 157 -30.99 17.56 15.96
C TRP A 157 -32.38 17.12 16.43
N LEU A 158 -33.31 16.91 15.49
CA LEU A 158 -34.64 16.37 15.73
C LEU A 158 -34.74 14.95 15.14
N GLY A 159 -35.08 13.96 15.96
CA GLY A 159 -35.22 12.56 15.52
C GLY A 159 -33.88 11.94 15.10
N VAL A 160 -32.99 11.70 16.07
CA VAL A 160 -31.57 11.39 15.83
C VAL A 160 -31.36 9.96 15.33
N ARG A 161 -31.95 8.96 15.98
CA ARG A 161 -31.70 7.52 15.73
C ARG A 161 -32.95 6.82 15.17
N PRO A 162 -32.79 5.65 14.52
CA PRO A 162 -33.94 4.87 14.05
C PRO A 162 -34.96 4.61 15.15
N GLY A 163 -36.23 4.87 14.86
CA GLY A 163 -37.35 4.68 15.79
C GLY A 163 -37.56 5.80 16.83
N SER A 164 -36.67 6.79 16.92
CA SER A 164 -36.86 7.95 17.82
C SER A 164 -37.82 8.98 17.22
N THR A 165 -38.45 9.79 18.07
CA THR A 165 -39.28 10.94 17.65
C THR A 165 -38.81 12.21 18.32
N GLY A 166 -38.49 13.24 17.55
CA GLY A 166 -38.09 14.55 18.05
C GLY A 166 -38.95 15.65 17.47
N THR A 167 -39.65 16.41 18.31
CA THR A 167 -40.49 17.53 17.87
C THR A 167 -40.10 18.82 18.56
N ALA A 168 -40.06 19.93 17.82
CA ALA A 168 -39.86 21.26 18.38
C ALA A 168 -40.97 22.21 17.93
N THR A 169 -41.50 23.01 18.85
CA THR A 169 -42.51 24.04 18.59
C THR A 169 -41.97 25.39 19.06
N ILE A 170 -41.81 26.32 18.13
CA ILE A 170 -41.32 27.69 18.37
C ILE A 170 -42.47 28.62 18.01
N THR A 171 -43.19 29.14 19.00
CA THR A 171 -44.41 29.93 18.80
C THR A 171 -44.43 31.22 19.61
N GLY A 172 -45.08 32.25 19.08
CA GLY A 172 -45.26 33.54 19.74
C GLY A 172 -44.16 34.55 19.41
N ALA A 173 -44.53 35.82 19.44
CA ALA A 173 -43.64 36.92 19.11
C ALA A 173 -42.40 36.94 20.01
N GLY A 174 -41.21 36.96 19.40
CA GLY A 174 -39.93 37.01 20.08
C GLY A 174 -39.35 35.64 20.45
N SER A 175 -40.11 34.55 20.34
CA SER A 175 -39.62 33.19 20.59
C SER A 175 -38.62 32.74 19.53
N LYS A 176 -37.46 32.24 19.95
CA LYS A 176 -36.33 31.96 19.05
C LYS A 176 -35.64 30.63 19.31
N TRP A 177 -35.26 29.94 18.24
CA TRP A 177 -34.24 28.90 18.31
C TRP A 177 -33.10 29.19 17.33
N ILE A 178 -31.91 29.44 17.87
CA ILE A 178 -30.71 29.82 17.12
C ILE A 178 -29.73 28.65 17.10
N ASN A 179 -29.39 28.17 15.90
CA ASN A 179 -28.44 27.09 15.65
C ASN A 179 -27.22 27.62 14.91
N SER A 180 -26.09 27.79 15.60
CA SER A 180 -24.93 28.49 15.02
C SER A 180 -24.29 27.74 13.83
N THR A 181 -24.42 26.42 13.74
CA THR A 181 -23.83 25.59 12.66
C THR A 181 -24.85 24.86 11.82
N ALA A 182 -25.71 24.03 12.42
CA ALA A 182 -26.65 23.21 11.65
C ALA A 182 -27.90 22.83 12.43
N LEU A 183 -28.99 22.65 11.70
CA LEU A 183 -30.25 22.09 12.18
C LEU A 183 -30.61 20.89 11.30
N PHE A 184 -30.73 19.70 11.91
CA PHE A 184 -31.17 18.48 11.25
C PHE A 184 -32.58 18.14 11.70
N VAL A 185 -33.48 17.94 10.74
CA VAL A 185 -34.86 17.50 10.99
C VAL A 185 -35.08 16.15 10.32
N GLY A 186 -35.29 15.13 11.15
CA GLY A 186 -35.36 13.74 10.70
C GLY A 186 -33.98 13.22 10.30
N LEU A 187 -33.05 13.11 11.25
CA LEU A 187 -31.71 12.58 10.97
C LEU A 187 -31.77 11.11 10.61
N SER A 188 -32.29 10.27 11.50
CA SER A 188 -32.59 8.84 11.22
C SER A 188 -33.90 8.37 11.85
N GLY A 189 -34.47 9.17 12.76
CA GLY A 189 -35.80 8.99 13.33
C GLY A 189 -36.82 9.94 12.69
N ASN A 190 -37.95 10.12 13.36
CA ASN A 190 -38.99 11.05 12.96
C ASN A 190 -38.72 12.43 13.57
N GLY A 191 -38.53 13.45 12.74
CA GLY A 191 -38.29 14.83 13.17
C GLY A 191 -39.40 15.75 12.68
N GLY A 192 -39.87 16.67 13.51
CA GLY A 192 -40.85 17.68 13.11
C GLY A 192 -40.58 19.03 13.77
N LEU A 193 -40.69 20.11 13.01
CA LEU A 193 -40.49 21.47 13.48
C LEU A 193 -41.70 22.34 13.14
N THR A 194 -42.38 22.82 14.18
CA THR A 194 -43.45 23.80 14.06
C THR A 194 -42.90 25.19 14.41
N VAL A 195 -43.01 26.15 13.50
CA VAL A 195 -42.69 27.55 13.76
C VAL A 195 -43.94 28.38 13.45
N ALA A 196 -44.49 29.09 14.43
CA ALA A 196 -45.78 29.75 14.28
C ALA A 196 -45.86 31.09 15.04
N ASP A 197 -46.89 31.89 14.74
CA ASP A 197 -47.31 33.04 15.54
C ASP A 197 -46.18 34.07 15.81
N GLY A 198 -45.31 34.30 14.82
CA GLY A 198 -44.16 35.22 14.95
C GLY A 198 -42.89 34.59 15.54
N GLY A 199 -42.87 33.27 15.74
CA GLY A 199 -41.68 32.50 16.10
C GLY A 199 -40.62 32.51 14.99
N HIS A 200 -39.35 32.38 15.39
CA HIS A 200 -38.21 32.43 14.48
C HIS A 200 -37.16 31.34 14.78
N VAL A 201 -36.70 30.66 13.73
CA VAL A 201 -35.57 29.74 13.79
C VAL A 201 -34.46 30.22 12.87
N SER A 202 -33.23 30.22 13.36
CA SER A 202 -32.06 30.45 12.50
C SER A 202 -31.07 29.30 12.57
N ALA A 203 -30.41 29.01 11.47
CA ALA A 203 -29.40 27.97 11.37
C ALA A 203 -28.24 28.39 10.47
N GLY A 204 -27.04 27.84 10.69
CA GLY A 204 -26.02 27.85 9.64
C GLY A 204 -26.53 27.05 8.43
N SER A 205 -26.62 25.74 8.56
CA SER A 205 -27.15 24.83 7.54
C SER A 205 -28.41 24.10 8.00
N VAL A 206 -29.43 24.04 7.17
CA VAL A 206 -30.64 23.23 7.43
C VAL A 206 -30.61 21.94 6.62
N TYR A 207 -30.83 20.80 7.27
CA TYR A 207 -30.93 19.48 6.64
C TYR A 207 -32.31 18.89 6.93
N ALA A 208 -33.20 18.89 5.94
CA ALA A 208 -34.60 18.52 6.18
C ALA A 208 -35.36 18.18 4.90
N SER A 209 -36.50 17.51 5.05
CA SER A 209 -37.57 17.63 4.06
C SER A 209 -38.42 18.85 4.38
N LEU A 210 -38.89 19.57 3.34
CA LEU A 210 -39.79 20.71 3.55
C LEU A 210 -41.12 20.28 4.20
N ALA A 211 -41.50 19.00 4.04
CA ALA A 211 -42.68 18.42 4.68
C ALA A 211 -42.55 18.29 6.21
N ASP A 212 -41.34 18.39 6.76
CA ASP A 212 -41.08 18.32 8.21
C ASP A 212 -41.29 19.68 8.90
N PHE A 213 -41.57 20.74 8.13
CA PHE A 213 -41.82 22.08 8.63
C PHE A 213 -43.32 22.42 8.63
N HIS A 214 -43.80 22.95 9.75
CA HIS A 214 -45.20 23.30 9.97
C HIS A 214 -45.34 24.71 10.56
N GLY A 215 -46.56 25.26 10.46
CA GLY A 215 -46.89 26.59 10.98
C GLY A 215 -46.74 27.71 9.94
N ASP A 216 -46.73 28.95 10.43
CA ASP A 216 -46.73 30.20 9.66
C ASP A 216 -45.57 31.16 10.00
N GLY A 217 -44.59 30.70 10.77
CA GLY A 217 -43.43 31.48 11.21
C GLY A 217 -42.27 31.51 10.22
N THR A 218 -41.08 31.90 10.71
CA THR A 218 -39.90 32.14 9.85
C THR A 218 -38.71 31.27 10.19
N ILE A 219 -38.05 30.73 9.16
CA ILE A 219 -36.76 30.03 9.27
C ILE A 219 -35.75 30.75 8.38
N ALA A 220 -34.57 31.07 8.90
CA ALA A 220 -33.47 31.67 8.14
C ALA A 220 -32.22 30.79 8.20
N ALA A 221 -31.58 30.54 7.05
CA ALA A 221 -30.38 29.71 6.99
C ALA A 221 -29.31 30.28 6.05
N THR A 222 -28.04 30.08 6.40
CA THR A 222 -26.90 30.41 5.52
C THR A 222 -26.50 29.27 4.57
N GLY A 223 -27.22 28.15 4.64
CA GLY A 223 -27.08 26.96 3.81
C GLY A 223 -28.27 26.02 4.02
N ALA A 224 -28.57 25.16 3.06
CA ALA A 224 -29.57 24.13 3.21
C ALA A 224 -29.33 22.95 2.28
N VAL A 225 -29.62 21.73 2.75
CA VAL A 225 -29.75 20.51 1.95
C VAL A 225 -31.19 20.03 2.10
N LEU A 226 -32.00 20.18 1.06
CA LEU A 226 -33.45 20.02 1.14
C LEU A 226 -34.01 18.99 0.16
N ASP A 227 -35.12 18.36 0.55
CA ASP A 227 -36.03 17.64 -0.35
C ASP A 227 -37.08 18.61 -0.93
N ALA A 228 -36.62 19.64 -1.64
CA ALA A 228 -37.43 20.68 -2.27
C ALA A 228 -36.68 21.36 -3.42
N ASP A 229 -37.35 22.27 -4.13
CA ASP A 229 -36.78 23.04 -5.23
C ASP A 229 -36.21 24.38 -4.73
N LEU A 230 -34.88 24.49 -4.68
CA LEU A 230 -34.16 25.73 -4.40
C LEU A 230 -33.91 26.49 -5.71
N GLN A 231 -34.37 27.74 -5.80
CA GLN A 231 -34.19 28.58 -6.99
C GLN A 231 -33.48 29.89 -6.63
N PHE A 232 -32.33 30.12 -7.24
CA PHE A 232 -31.50 31.31 -7.03
C PHE A 232 -31.50 32.18 -8.29
N ASN A 233 -32.49 33.07 -8.39
CA ASN A 233 -32.52 34.21 -9.30
C ASN A 233 -32.00 35.51 -8.63
N ALA A 234 -31.64 35.39 -7.35
CA ALA A 234 -30.99 36.37 -6.51
C ALA A 234 -30.06 35.60 -5.52
N PRO A 235 -29.18 36.28 -4.76
CA PRO A 235 -28.29 35.63 -3.78
C PRO A 235 -28.99 34.93 -2.59
N GLN A 236 -30.31 34.79 -2.63
CA GLN A 236 -31.13 34.06 -1.66
C GLN A 236 -32.29 33.37 -2.36
N SER A 237 -32.77 32.28 -1.77
CA SER A 237 -33.96 31.53 -2.17
C SER A 237 -34.97 31.55 -1.03
N VAL A 238 -36.25 31.75 -1.34
CA VAL A 238 -37.33 31.80 -0.33
C VAL A 238 -38.38 30.74 -0.67
N LEU A 239 -38.67 29.85 0.27
CA LEU A 239 -39.62 28.75 0.13
C LEU A 239 -40.74 28.88 1.15
N GLY A 240 -41.96 28.58 0.74
CA GLY A 240 -43.10 28.45 1.65
C GLY A 240 -43.16 27.06 2.28
N PHE A 241 -43.59 26.96 3.53
CA PHE A 241 -43.93 25.70 4.20
C PHE A 241 -45.19 25.83 5.06
N GLY A 242 -45.79 24.71 5.43
CA GLY A 242 -46.92 24.68 6.37
C GLY A 242 -48.12 25.54 5.95
N GLY A 243 -48.67 26.28 6.92
CA GLY A 243 -49.87 27.11 6.77
C GLY A 243 -49.60 28.56 6.32
N GLY A 244 -48.37 28.86 5.90
CA GLY A 244 -47.95 30.21 5.50
C GLY A 244 -46.51 30.59 5.90
N GLY A 245 -45.72 29.65 6.41
CA GLY A 245 -44.37 29.92 6.92
C GLY A 245 -43.36 30.10 5.79
N THR A 246 -42.24 30.75 6.09
CA THR A 246 -41.20 31.07 5.11
C THR A 246 -39.82 30.58 5.55
N LEU A 247 -39.15 29.81 4.69
CA LEU A 247 -37.74 29.47 4.80
C LEU A 247 -36.92 30.34 3.83
N THR A 248 -36.03 31.18 4.36
CA THR A 248 -35.06 31.95 3.58
C THR A 248 -33.69 31.28 3.66
N VAL A 249 -33.14 30.90 2.51
CA VAL A 249 -31.78 30.37 2.37
C VAL A 249 -30.91 31.40 1.67
N ALA A 250 -29.91 31.93 2.37
CA ALA A 250 -28.94 32.90 1.84
C ALA A 250 -27.51 32.30 1.88
N PRO A 251 -27.10 31.53 0.85
CA PRO A 251 -25.87 30.77 0.87
C PRO A 251 -24.61 31.61 1.10
N ALA A 252 -23.79 31.20 2.06
CA ALA A 252 -22.49 31.82 2.34
C ALA A 252 -21.40 30.75 2.51
N ALA A 253 -20.13 31.15 2.47
CA ALA A 253 -18.96 30.26 2.52
C ALA A 253 -18.91 29.30 3.75
N GLY A 254 -19.68 29.56 4.81
CA GLY A 254 -19.79 28.70 6.00
C GLY A 254 -20.97 27.73 6.01
N GLY A 255 -21.99 27.92 5.15
CA GLY A 255 -23.17 27.06 5.10
C GLY A 255 -23.04 25.98 4.03
N ASP A 256 -23.52 24.77 4.32
CA ASP A 256 -23.61 23.68 3.35
C ASP A 256 -24.84 23.87 2.46
N LEU A 257 -24.73 23.55 1.16
CA LEU A 257 -25.81 23.73 0.21
C LEU A 257 -26.06 22.46 -0.61
N GLY A 258 -27.31 22.12 -0.87
CA GLY A 258 -27.58 20.88 -1.57
C GLY A 258 -29.05 20.60 -1.84
N ALA A 259 -29.26 19.47 -2.51
CA ALA A 259 -30.55 19.00 -2.96
C ALA A 259 -30.65 17.49 -2.72
N GLY A 260 -31.83 17.02 -2.34
CA GLY A 260 -32.07 15.62 -1.99
C GLY A 260 -31.37 15.25 -0.68
N TYR A 261 -31.97 15.61 0.45
CA TYR A 261 -31.54 15.20 1.77
C TYR A 261 -31.82 13.70 2.01
N ARG A 262 -33.10 13.32 2.14
CA ARG A 262 -33.56 11.92 2.31
C ARG A 262 -34.58 11.48 1.27
N GLY A 263 -35.01 12.42 0.42
CA GLY A 263 -35.95 12.22 -0.67
C GLY A 263 -35.41 12.89 -1.94
N VAL A 264 -36.30 13.56 -2.67
CA VAL A 264 -35.98 14.21 -3.94
C VAL A 264 -35.90 15.71 -3.72
N GLY A 265 -34.85 16.36 -4.26
CA GLY A 265 -34.77 17.82 -4.28
C GLY A 265 -34.02 18.31 -5.52
N SER A 266 -34.21 19.59 -5.83
CA SER A 266 -33.50 20.26 -6.91
C SER A 266 -32.93 21.62 -6.48
N LEU A 267 -31.88 22.06 -7.16
CA LEU A 267 -31.25 23.35 -6.97
C LEU A 267 -30.97 23.97 -8.34
N THR A 268 -31.39 25.21 -8.57
CA THR A 268 -31.10 25.92 -9.82
C THR A 268 -30.54 27.31 -9.53
N ILE A 269 -29.42 27.64 -10.16
CA ILE A 269 -28.79 28.96 -10.13
C ILE A 269 -28.91 29.56 -11.52
N PHE A 270 -29.58 30.70 -11.60
CA PHE A 270 -29.88 31.40 -12.84
C PHE A 270 -28.83 32.46 -13.16
N ASP A 271 -28.93 32.98 -14.39
CA ASP A 271 -28.05 34.00 -14.93
C ASP A 271 -27.93 35.22 -14.00
N GLY A 272 -26.72 35.80 -13.96
CA GLY A 272 -26.40 36.94 -13.10
C GLY A 272 -26.30 36.63 -11.59
N THR A 273 -26.52 35.38 -11.16
CA THR A 273 -26.51 35.02 -9.74
C THR A 273 -25.23 34.27 -9.35
N ALA A 274 -24.56 34.78 -8.30
CA ALA A 274 -23.40 34.15 -7.70
C ALA A 274 -23.70 33.75 -6.26
N ILE A 275 -23.45 32.48 -5.91
CA ILE A 275 -23.60 31.97 -4.55
C ILE A 275 -22.37 31.17 -4.10
N SER A 276 -22.22 31.02 -2.79
CA SER A 276 -21.14 30.24 -2.20
C SER A 276 -21.63 29.31 -1.10
N SER A 277 -20.92 28.20 -0.91
CA SER A 277 -21.17 27.25 0.19
C SER A 277 -19.87 26.67 0.74
N SER A 278 -19.92 26.06 1.93
CA SER A 278 -18.81 25.31 2.49
C SER A 278 -18.65 23.97 1.76
N ASN A 279 -19.60 23.07 1.94
CA ASN A 279 -19.74 21.85 1.15
C ASN A 279 -20.99 21.93 0.27
N ALA A 280 -21.06 21.00 -0.69
CA ALA A 280 -22.20 20.83 -1.55
C ALA A 280 -22.63 19.36 -1.62
N TYR A 281 -23.93 19.09 -1.52
CA TYR A 281 -24.48 17.73 -1.47
C TYR A 281 -25.65 17.52 -2.41
N LEU A 282 -25.50 16.62 -3.38
CA LEU A 282 -26.59 16.16 -4.26
C LEU A 282 -26.82 14.67 -4.00
N GLY A 283 -27.96 14.32 -3.42
CA GLY A 283 -28.24 12.94 -2.96
C GLY A 283 -27.45 12.61 -1.67
N TYR A 284 -27.83 13.25 -0.56
CA TYR A 284 -27.10 13.24 0.71
C TYR A 284 -27.19 11.91 1.45
N ARG A 285 -28.37 11.27 1.53
CA ARG A 285 -28.56 9.96 2.18
C ARG A 285 -28.82 8.84 1.16
N ASP A 286 -28.83 7.61 1.64
CA ASP A 286 -29.22 6.44 0.87
C ASP A 286 -30.66 6.61 0.33
N GLY A 287 -30.87 6.22 -0.92
CA GLY A 287 -32.14 6.43 -1.65
C GLY A 287 -32.50 7.88 -2.03
N ALA A 288 -31.78 8.89 -1.53
CA ALA A 288 -32.05 10.29 -1.87
C ALA A 288 -31.63 10.62 -3.32
N THR A 289 -32.34 11.54 -3.97
CA THR A 289 -32.02 12.04 -5.31
C THR A 289 -31.89 13.56 -5.28
N GLY A 290 -30.71 14.06 -5.62
CA GLY A 290 -30.43 15.50 -5.69
C GLY A 290 -30.00 15.93 -7.08
N THR A 291 -30.57 17.02 -7.60
CA THR A 291 -30.13 17.60 -8.87
C THR A 291 -29.75 19.06 -8.71
N ALA A 292 -28.65 19.50 -9.34
CA ALA A 292 -28.29 20.91 -9.41
C ALA A 292 -28.06 21.35 -10.85
N THR A 293 -28.56 22.54 -11.20
CA THR A 293 -28.33 23.21 -12.50
C THR A 293 -27.75 24.59 -12.28
N VAL A 294 -26.63 24.90 -12.95
CA VAL A 294 -26.02 26.24 -12.98
C VAL A 294 -26.03 26.71 -14.43
N THR A 295 -26.85 27.72 -14.74
CA THR A 295 -27.16 28.11 -16.11
C THR A 295 -27.20 29.62 -16.31
N GLY A 296 -26.54 30.12 -17.35
CA GLY A 296 -26.41 31.54 -17.66
C GLY A 296 -24.95 32.02 -17.62
N ALA A 297 -24.64 33.10 -18.34
CA ALA A 297 -23.27 33.57 -18.56
C ALA A 297 -22.55 33.98 -17.26
N ASP A 298 -23.31 34.48 -16.28
CA ASP A 298 -22.79 34.97 -15.01
C ASP A 298 -23.30 34.14 -13.81
N ALA A 299 -23.94 32.99 -14.07
CA ALA A 299 -24.35 32.06 -13.02
C ALA A 299 -23.13 31.35 -12.43
N SER A 300 -22.90 31.47 -11.12
CA SER A 300 -21.76 30.83 -10.47
C SER A 300 -22.05 30.20 -9.10
N TRP A 301 -21.47 29.02 -8.88
CA TRP A 301 -21.47 28.33 -7.59
C TRP A 301 -20.03 28.05 -7.14
N THR A 302 -19.62 28.68 -6.05
CA THR A 302 -18.31 28.45 -5.43
C THR A 302 -18.47 27.62 -4.15
N VAL A 303 -17.94 26.40 -4.17
CA VAL A 303 -17.93 25.49 -3.01
C VAL A 303 -16.53 25.49 -2.41
N SER A 304 -16.33 26.08 -1.23
CA SER A 304 -14.98 26.25 -0.67
C SER A 304 -14.28 24.93 -0.31
N ASN A 305 -15.03 23.85 -0.13
CA ASN A 305 -14.51 22.54 0.26
C ASN A 305 -14.97 21.44 -0.72
N ARG A 306 -15.87 20.55 -0.31
CA ARG A 306 -16.21 19.35 -1.08
C ARG A 306 -17.54 19.48 -1.80
N LEU A 307 -17.57 19.11 -3.09
CA LEU A 307 -18.79 18.93 -3.88
C LEU A 307 -19.05 17.44 -4.08
N TYR A 308 -20.15 16.97 -3.51
CA TYR A 308 -20.61 15.58 -3.62
C TYR A 308 -21.79 15.49 -4.58
N VAL A 309 -21.59 14.83 -5.71
CA VAL A 309 -22.64 14.44 -6.65
C VAL A 309 -22.87 12.95 -6.49
N GLY A 310 -23.91 12.57 -5.75
CA GLY A 310 -24.15 11.19 -5.33
C GLY A 310 -23.26 10.81 -4.14
N ARG A 311 -23.56 11.33 -2.95
CA ARG A 311 -22.81 11.01 -1.72
C ARG A 311 -23.09 9.57 -1.31
N PHE A 312 -24.29 9.32 -0.82
CA PHE A 312 -24.83 7.98 -0.54
C PHE A 312 -25.96 7.61 -1.52
N GLY A 313 -26.70 8.61 -2.01
CA GLY A 313 -27.78 8.42 -2.97
C GLY A 313 -27.37 8.73 -4.41
N SER A 314 -28.34 9.21 -5.20
CA SER A 314 -28.14 9.63 -6.59
C SER A 314 -28.02 11.15 -6.69
N GLY A 315 -26.98 11.62 -7.37
CA GLY A 315 -26.76 13.04 -7.62
C GLY A 315 -26.58 13.35 -9.11
N ALA A 316 -27.10 14.49 -9.56
CA ALA A 316 -26.86 15.01 -10.90
C ALA A 316 -26.46 16.50 -10.87
N LEU A 317 -25.35 16.86 -11.51
CA LEU A 317 -24.92 18.24 -11.71
C LEU A 317 -24.97 18.61 -13.20
N ARG A 318 -25.59 19.73 -13.53
CA ARG A 318 -25.58 20.31 -14.87
C ARG A 318 -25.02 21.72 -14.84
N VAL A 319 -24.00 21.97 -15.65
CA VAL A 319 -23.38 23.29 -15.83
C VAL A 319 -23.50 23.63 -17.30
N GLU A 320 -24.31 24.64 -17.63
CA GLU A 320 -24.65 24.93 -19.01
C GLU A 320 -24.80 26.42 -19.31
N ALA A 321 -24.89 26.76 -20.60
CA ALA A 321 -25.14 28.12 -21.08
C ALA A 321 -24.23 29.19 -20.46
N GLY A 322 -22.93 28.89 -20.26
CA GLY A 322 -21.95 29.80 -19.67
C GLY A 322 -21.76 29.67 -18.15
N GLY A 323 -22.57 28.85 -17.47
CA GLY A 323 -22.52 28.68 -16.01
C GLY A 323 -21.18 28.16 -15.50
N GLN A 324 -20.85 28.48 -14.24
CA GLN A 324 -19.55 28.13 -13.64
C GLN A 324 -19.70 27.49 -12.27
N VAL A 325 -19.02 26.37 -12.07
CA VAL A 325 -18.90 25.70 -10.77
C VAL A 325 -17.44 25.59 -10.40
N SER A 326 -17.10 25.90 -9.16
CA SER A 326 -15.76 25.63 -8.63
C SER A 326 -15.81 25.00 -7.25
N ASN A 327 -14.87 24.10 -6.98
CA ASN A 327 -14.72 23.48 -5.67
C ASN A 327 -13.28 23.08 -5.36
N TYR A 328 -12.98 22.76 -4.09
CA TYR A 328 -11.68 22.23 -3.70
C TYR A 328 -11.53 20.76 -4.13
N VAL A 329 -12.46 19.89 -3.71
CA VAL A 329 -12.50 18.47 -4.10
C VAL A 329 -13.89 18.06 -4.58
N GLY A 330 -13.97 17.37 -5.73
CA GLY A 330 -15.21 16.92 -6.35
C GLY A 330 -15.33 15.39 -6.35
N TYR A 331 -16.54 14.89 -6.09
CA TYR A 331 -16.87 13.47 -6.14
C TYR A 331 -18.09 13.25 -7.03
N LEU A 332 -17.97 12.34 -8.01
CA LEU A 332 -19.09 11.72 -8.71
C LEU A 332 -19.21 10.27 -8.23
N GLY A 333 -20.21 9.96 -7.41
CA GLY A 333 -20.39 8.65 -6.79
C GLY A 333 -19.34 8.40 -5.69
N GLU A 334 -19.54 8.99 -4.49
CA GLU A 334 -18.61 8.86 -3.36
C GLU A 334 -18.63 7.45 -2.75
N ARG A 335 -19.81 6.99 -2.27
CA ARG A 335 -19.96 5.79 -1.43
C ARG A 335 -20.35 4.56 -2.25
N PRO A 336 -20.16 3.34 -1.70
CA PRO A 336 -20.70 2.13 -2.30
C PRO A 336 -22.20 2.26 -2.62
N GLY A 337 -22.59 1.93 -3.86
CA GLY A 337 -23.98 1.98 -4.32
C GLY A 337 -24.48 3.37 -4.75
N SER A 338 -23.73 4.45 -4.48
CA SER A 338 -24.13 5.80 -4.89
C SER A 338 -23.89 6.04 -6.39
N ILE A 339 -24.65 6.97 -6.97
CA ILE A 339 -24.58 7.32 -8.40
C ILE A 339 -24.35 8.82 -8.54
N GLY A 340 -23.27 9.22 -9.19
CA GLY A 340 -22.97 10.61 -9.50
C GLY A 340 -22.87 10.85 -11.00
N VAL A 341 -23.67 11.78 -11.52
CA VAL A 341 -23.62 12.18 -12.94
C VAL A 341 -23.37 13.68 -13.05
N ALA A 342 -22.42 14.09 -13.88
CA ALA A 342 -22.21 15.51 -14.20
C ALA A 342 -22.23 15.76 -15.71
N THR A 343 -22.79 16.90 -16.10
CA THR A 343 -22.74 17.41 -17.48
C THR A 343 -22.24 18.85 -17.48
N VAL A 344 -21.20 19.12 -18.26
CA VAL A 344 -20.67 20.48 -18.51
C VAL A 344 -20.76 20.75 -20.00
N ALA A 345 -21.75 21.54 -20.42
CA ALA A 345 -22.12 21.68 -21.83
C ALA A 345 -22.28 23.13 -22.26
N GLY A 346 -21.76 23.46 -23.44
CA GLY A 346 -21.90 24.79 -24.04
C GLY A 346 -20.68 25.69 -23.81
N ALA A 347 -20.51 26.65 -24.73
CA ALA A 347 -19.41 27.59 -24.70
C ALA A 347 -19.43 28.41 -23.39
N GLY A 348 -18.28 28.51 -22.73
CA GLY A 348 -18.13 29.26 -21.48
C GLY A 348 -18.46 28.46 -20.21
N SER A 349 -19.16 27.32 -20.32
CA SER A 349 -19.50 26.49 -19.17
C SER A 349 -18.28 25.79 -18.60
N LYS A 350 -18.07 25.93 -17.28
CA LYS A 350 -16.85 25.48 -16.60
C LYS A 350 -17.12 24.76 -15.29
N TRP A 351 -16.36 23.68 -15.07
CA TRP A 351 -16.23 23.08 -13.75
C TRP A 351 -14.76 22.97 -13.33
N ILE A 352 -14.38 23.68 -12.27
CA ILE A 352 -12.99 23.81 -11.81
C ILE A 352 -12.83 23.15 -10.44
N ASN A 353 -11.96 22.15 -10.35
CA ASN A 353 -11.56 21.49 -9.11
C ASN A 353 -10.15 21.94 -8.76
N ALA A 354 -10.00 22.67 -7.66
CA ALA A 354 -8.70 23.22 -7.24
C ALA A 354 -7.70 22.13 -6.85
N GLU A 355 -8.18 20.99 -6.34
CA GLU A 355 -7.37 19.83 -6.00
C GLU A 355 -7.82 18.59 -6.78
N GLU A 356 -8.73 17.79 -6.22
CA GLU A 356 -9.03 16.45 -6.71
C GLU A 356 -10.43 16.39 -7.34
N LEU A 357 -10.54 15.64 -8.44
CA LEU A 357 -11.82 15.21 -8.98
C LEU A 357 -11.81 13.69 -9.08
N TYR A 358 -12.74 13.05 -8.38
CA TYR A 358 -12.97 11.61 -8.46
C TYR A 358 -14.21 11.32 -9.29
N ILE A 359 -14.03 10.53 -10.35
CA ILE A 359 -15.13 10.01 -11.15
C ILE A 359 -15.26 8.53 -10.80
N GLY A 360 -16.34 8.19 -10.10
CA GLY A 360 -16.56 6.89 -9.48
C GLY A 360 -15.52 6.63 -8.42
N PHE A 361 -15.73 7.10 -7.18
CA PHE A 361 -14.83 6.80 -6.09
C PHE A 361 -15.06 5.35 -5.61
N ASP A 362 -16.02 5.13 -4.71
CA ASP A 362 -16.51 3.79 -4.38
C ASP A 362 -17.89 3.50 -5.00
N GLY A 363 -18.56 4.54 -5.51
CA GLY A 363 -19.81 4.46 -6.24
C GLY A 363 -19.61 4.45 -7.76
N SER A 364 -20.68 4.73 -8.50
CA SER A 364 -20.67 4.90 -9.95
C SER A 364 -20.61 6.38 -10.31
N GLY A 365 -19.66 6.77 -11.16
CA GLY A 365 -19.51 8.14 -11.63
C GLY A 365 -19.52 8.24 -13.15
N SER A 366 -20.13 9.28 -13.71
CA SER A 366 -20.07 9.58 -15.14
C SER A 366 -20.00 11.09 -15.38
N LEU A 367 -19.10 11.51 -16.27
CA LEU A 367 -18.92 12.92 -16.65
C LEU A 367 -19.09 13.10 -18.15
N THR A 368 -20.05 13.93 -18.54
CA THR A 368 -20.21 14.39 -19.92
C THR A 368 -19.69 15.81 -20.06
N VAL A 369 -18.78 16.05 -21.00
CA VAL A 369 -18.31 17.40 -21.36
C VAL A 369 -18.56 17.60 -22.85
N SER A 370 -19.34 18.60 -23.23
CA SER A 370 -19.72 18.81 -24.64
C SER A 370 -19.80 20.28 -25.06
N ASP A 371 -19.84 20.50 -26.37
CA ASP A 371 -20.24 21.77 -27.00
C ASP A 371 -19.45 22.99 -26.52
N GLY A 372 -18.14 22.82 -26.30
CA GLY A 372 -17.24 23.87 -25.79
C GLY A 372 -17.14 23.96 -24.27
N GLY A 373 -17.79 23.05 -23.53
CA GLY A 373 -17.63 22.89 -22.10
C GLY A 373 -16.21 22.51 -21.69
N HIS A 374 -15.82 22.93 -20.49
CA HIS A 374 -14.47 22.71 -19.96
C HIS A 374 -14.47 22.25 -18.51
N VAL A 375 -13.70 21.20 -18.21
CA VAL A 375 -13.45 20.73 -16.85
C VAL A 375 -11.95 20.81 -16.54
N GLN A 376 -11.62 21.31 -15.35
CA GLN A 376 -10.25 21.37 -14.86
C GLN A 376 -10.13 20.68 -13.50
N ALA A 377 -9.05 19.93 -13.29
CA ALA A 377 -8.67 19.38 -11.99
C ALA A 377 -7.14 19.45 -11.79
N ARG A 378 -6.66 19.66 -10.55
CA ARG A 378 -5.23 19.51 -10.28
C ARG A 378 -4.82 18.04 -10.32
N THR A 379 -5.61 17.15 -9.72
CA THR A 379 -5.50 15.69 -9.80
C THR A 379 -6.84 15.10 -10.25
N LEU A 380 -6.84 14.30 -11.32
CA LEU A 380 -8.03 13.60 -11.80
C LEU A 380 -7.90 12.09 -11.60
N TYR A 381 -8.89 11.47 -10.95
CA TYR A 381 -9.02 10.02 -10.88
C TYR A 381 -10.20 9.60 -11.73
N ALA A 382 -9.93 8.95 -12.86
CA ALA A 382 -10.97 8.63 -13.83
C ALA A 382 -10.63 7.43 -14.69
N SER A 383 -11.65 6.65 -15.00
CA SER A 383 -11.62 5.72 -16.12
C SER A 383 -12.02 6.47 -17.39
N ILE A 384 -11.32 6.24 -18.52
CA ILE A 384 -11.67 6.91 -19.78
C ILE A 384 -13.10 6.57 -20.24
N SER A 385 -13.60 5.39 -19.85
CA SER A 385 -14.97 4.91 -20.12
C SER A 385 -16.05 5.76 -19.45
N ASP A 386 -15.70 6.50 -18.40
CA ASP A 386 -16.65 7.31 -17.63
C ASP A 386 -16.69 8.76 -18.13
N LEU A 387 -15.89 9.06 -19.15
CA LEU A 387 -15.79 10.36 -19.81
C LEU A 387 -16.49 10.34 -21.16
N GLN A 388 -17.47 11.23 -21.35
CA GLN A 388 -18.33 11.29 -22.54
C GLN A 388 -18.37 12.69 -23.15
N GLY A 389 -18.78 12.77 -24.42
CA GLY A 389 -18.96 14.02 -25.16
C GLY A 389 -17.75 14.43 -26.01
N ASN A 390 -17.75 15.70 -26.43
CA ASN A 390 -16.80 16.31 -27.37
C ASN A 390 -16.07 17.57 -26.82
N GLY A 391 -16.16 17.82 -25.51
CA GLY A 391 -15.54 18.96 -24.85
C GLY A 391 -14.10 18.70 -24.39
N THR A 392 -13.64 19.51 -23.43
CA THR A 392 -12.24 19.46 -22.97
C THR A 392 -12.11 19.22 -21.48
N ILE A 393 -11.13 18.39 -21.09
CA ILE A 393 -10.75 18.14 -19.71
C ILE A 393 -9.24 18.38 -19.58
N ALA A 394 -8.83 19.17 -18.58
CA ALA A 394 -7.42 19.42 -18.28
C ALA A 394 -7.08 18.94 -16.86
N ALA A 395 -6.03 18.12 -16.73
CA ALA A 395 -5.51 17.63 -15.46
C ALA A 395 -3.99 17.81 -15.36
N THR A 396 -3.48 18.27 -14.23
CA THR A 396 -2.01 18.30 -13.98
C THR A 396 -1.51 16.94 -13.49
N ASN A 397 -2.34 16.21 -12.79
CA ASN A 397 -1.97 14.96 -12.14
C ASN A 397 -3.16 14.01 -12.23
N GLY A 398 -2.97 12.76 -11.85
CA GLY A 398 -4.07 11.81 -11.81
C GLY A 398 -3.65 10.37 -11.95
N VAL A 399 -4.62 9.49 -11.71
CA VAL A 399 -4.53 8.07 -12.04
C VAL A 399 -5.62 7.76 -13.05
N PHE A 400 -5.21 7.23 -14.19
CA PHE A 400 -6.08 7.12 -15.36
C PHE A 400 -6.19 5.68 -15.86
N ASP A 401 -7.38 5.28 -16.30
CA ASP A 401 -7.56 4.08 -17.11
C ASP A 401 -7.54 4.45 -18.60
N ALA A 402 -6.35 4.87 -19.06
CA ALA A 402 -6.09 5.34 -20.40
C ALA A 402 -4.65 5.03 -20.83
N ASP A 403 -4.35 5.16 -22.11
CA ASP A 403 -3.00 5.06 -22.66
C ASP A 403 -2.34 6.44 -22.72
N LEU A 404 -1.46 6.72 -21.76
CA LEU A 404 -0.69 7.95 -21.66
C LEU A 404 0.66 7.80 -22.35
N GLN A 405 1.02 8.78 -23.18
CA GLN A 405 2.30 8.79 -23.89
C GLN A 405 3.04 10.11 -23.71
N PHE A 406 4.30 10.02 -23.29
CA PHE A 406 5.25 11.14 -23.24
C PHE A 406 6.45 10.78 -24.11
N ASN A 407 6.79 11.68 -25.04
CA ASN A 407 7.86 11.48 -26.02
C ASN A 407 8.52 12.83 -26.35
N ALA A 408 9.43 12.86 -27.34
CA ALA A 408 10.12 14.09 -27.71
C ALA A 408 9.18 15.21 -28.21
N ALA A 409 8.06 14.84 -28.84
CA ALA A 409 7.07 15.78 -29.35
C ALA A 409 6.13 16.32 -28.26
N SER A 410 5.94 15.57 -27.17
CA SER A 410 5.09 15.97 -26.04
C SER A 410 5.73 15.51 -24.71
N PRO A 411 6.82 16.18 -24.28
CA PRO A 411 7.62 15.70 -23.15
C PRO A 411 6.96 15.95 -21.80
N THR A 412 6.00 16.87 -21.72
CA THR A 412 5.35 17.31 -20.47
C THR A 412 3.85 17.06 -20.45
N GLN A 413 3.25 16.65 -21.58
CA GLN A 413 1.82 16.45 -21.72
C GLN A 413 1.50 15.15 -22.46
N ALA A 414 0.48 14.45 -22.00
CA ALA A 414 -0.20 13.40 -22.74
C ALA A 414 -1.60 13.89 -23.12
N VAL A 415 -2.02 13.64 -24.36
CA VAL A 415 -3.35 13.99 -24.86
C VAL A 415 -4.08 12.71 -25.25
N VAL A 416 -5.27 12.50 -24.67
CA VAL A 416 -6.09 11.30 -24.87
C VAL A 416 -7.49 11.71 -25.32
N GLY A 417 -8.03 11.02 -26.33
CA GLY A 417 -9.42 11.21 -26.75
C GLY A 417 -10.41 10.45 -25.86
N PHE A 418 -11.61 11.01 -25.66
CA PHE A 418 -12.73 10.33 -25.02
C PHE A 418 -14.05 10.59 -25.74
N GLY A 419 -15.10 9.83 -25.40
CA GLY A 419 -16.46 10.06 -25.89
C GLY A 419 -16.57 10.16 -27.42
N THR A 420 -17.29 11.18 -27.89
CA THR A 420 -17.59 11.43 -29.32
C THR A 420 -16.63 12.44 -29.95
N GLY A 421 -15.44 12.62 -29.39
CA GLY A 421 -14.43 13.57 -29.86
C GLY A 421 -13.87 14.51 -28.78
N GLY A 422 -14.06 14.17 -27.50
CA GLY A 422 -13.56 14.95 -26.38
C GLY A 422 -12.05 14.78 -26.21
N THR A 423 -11.40 15.75 -25.59
CA THR A 423 -9.95 15.75 -25.37
C THR A 423 -9.61 15.89 -23.88
N LEU A 424 -8.87 14.92 -23.35
CA LEU A 424 -8.25 14.96 -22.04
C LEU A 424 -6.76 15.30 -22.20
N THR A 425 -6.34 16.44 -21.65
CA THR A 425 -4.93 16.83 -21.58
C THR A 425 -4.40 16.60 -20.17
N VAL A 426 -3.39 15.74 -20.04
CA VAL A 426 -2.71 15.43 -18.78
C VAL A 426 -1.31 16.03 -18.78
N THR A 427 -1.03 17.00 -17.91
CA THR A 427 0.27 17.68 -17.82
C THR A 427 1.05 17.22 -16.60
N ALA A 428 1.91 16.21 -16.73
CA ALA A 428 2.58 15.64 -15.56
C ALA A 428 3.33 16.70 -14.71
N GLY A 429 2.94 16.81 -13.44
CA GLY A 429 3.50 17.79 -12.51
C GLY A 429 3.72 17.23 -11.11
N VAL A 430 3.96 18.14 -10.16
CA VAL A 430 4.12 17.77 -8.74
C VAL A 430 2.75 17.33 -8.20
N GLY A 431 2.61 16.03 -7.91
CA GLY A 431 1.38 15.43 -7.43
C GLY A 431 1.34 13.91 -7.62
N VAL A 432 0.14 13.34 -7.43
CA VAL A 432 -0.14 11.92 -7.62
C VAL A 432 -0.26 11.61 -9.10
N PHE A 433 0.53 10.67 -9.63
CA PHE A 433 0.49 10.33 -11.04
C PHE A 433 0.53 8.83 -11.27
N GLY A 434 -0.25 8.33 -12.21
CA GLY A 434 -0.30 6.89 -12.44
C GLY A 434 -1.28 6.43 -13.50
N VAL A 435 -1.35 5.12 -13.64
CA VAL A 435 -2.29 4.44 -14.53
C VAL A 435 -2.89 3.20 -13.88
N GLY A 436 -4.09 2.82 -14.30
CA GLY A 436 -4.86 1.74 -13.68
C GLY A 436 -5.52 2.20 -12.38
N TYR A 437 -6.49 3.11 -12.48
CA TYR A 437 -7.32 3.56 -11.37
C TYR A 437 -8.28 2.47 -10.90
N ARG A 438 -9.40 2.27 -11.62
CA ARG A 438 -10.39 1.20 -11.38
C ARG A 438 -10.43 0.16 -12.48
N GLY A 439 -9.94 0.52 -13.66
CA GLY A 439 -9.85 -0.31 -14.86
C GLY A 439 -8.41 -0.55 -15.26
N SER A 440 -8.15 -0.53 -16.56
CA SER A 440 -6.81 -0.74 -17.11
C SER A 440 -6.25 0.54 -17.73
N GLY A 441 -4.99 0.86 -17.45
CA GLY A 441 -4.29 1.98 -18.08
C GLY A 441 -2.83 1.66 -18.36
N SER A 442 -2.25 2.36 -19.33
CA SER A 442 -0.85 2.23 -19.68
C SER A 442 -0.14 3.59 -19.76
N LEU A 443 1.13 3.62 -19.37
CA LEU A 443 2.00 4.78 -19.45
C LEU A 443 3.24 4.42 -20.27
N THR A 444 3.54 5.19 -21.31
CA THR A 444 4.81 5.08 -22.04
C THR A 444 5.58 6.39 -21.95
N ILE A 445 6.82 6.33 -21.46
CA ILE A 445 7.77 7.44 -21.47
C ILE A 445 8.92 7.04 -22.37
N SER A 446 9.11 7.78 -23.46
CA SER A 446 10.01 7.41 -24.54
C SER A 446 10.79 8.59 -25.12
N GLU A 447 11.74 8.30 -26.01
CA GLU A 447 12.44 9.31 -26.82
C GLU A 447 13.08 10.46 -26.02
N GLY A 448 13.57 10.18 -24.80
CA GLY A 448 14.23 11.18 -23.96
C GLY A 448 13.28 12.04 -23.12
N ALA A 449 11.97 11.77 -23.15
CA ALA A 449 11.00 12.50 -22.33
C ALA A 449 11.27 12.31 -20.83
N THR A 450 10.99 13.36 -20.04
CA THR A 450 11.19 13.35 -18.59
C THR A 450 9.89 13.71 -17.90
N VAL A 451 9.37 12.78 -17.10
CA VAL A 451 8.20 12.96 -16.25
C VAL A 451 8.65 13.03 -14.79
N SER A 452 8.28 14.11 -14.10
CA SER A 452 8.61 14.32 -12.68
C SER A 452 7.33 14.53 -11.87
N THR A 453 7.11 13.69 -10.87
CA THR A 453 5.87 13.68 -10.07
C THR A 453 6.19 13.57 -8.58
N SER A 454 5.18 13.66 -7.71
CA SER A 454 5.40 13.42 -6.29
C SER A 454 5.34 11.93 -5.99
N THR A 455 4.23 11.30 -6.36
CA THR A 455 3.92 9.89 -6.11
C THR A 455 3.64 9.18 -7.43
N GLY A 456 3.97 7.88 -7.51
CA GLY A 456 3.65 7.02 -8.65
C GLY A 456 2.67 5.89 -8.28
N TYR A 457 1.62 5.67 -9.08
CA TYR A 457 0.72 4.51 -8.95
C TYR A 457 0.61 3.71 -10.24
N LEU A 458 0.68 2.39 -10.14
CA LEU A 458 0.37 1.44 -11.21
C LEU A 458 -0.56 0.37 -10.63
N GLY A 459 -1.85 0.37 -11.00
CA GLY A 459 -2.84 -0.54 -10.41
C GLY A 459 -3.24 -0.12 -8.99
N ASP A 460 -3.99 0.97 -8.90
CA ASP A 460 -4.45 1.63 -7.67
C ASP A 460 -5.50 0.81 -6.92
N ARG A 461 -6.70 0.61 -7.48
CA ARG A 461 -7.80 -0.11 -6.80
C ARG A 461 -7.85 -1.60 -7.10
N ALA A 462 -8.62 -2.33 -6.29
CA ALA A 462 -8.84 -3.77 -6.47
C ALA A 462 -9.38 -4.08 -7.88
N GLY A 463 -8.76 -5.03 -8.56
CA GLY A 463 -9.12 -5.43 -9.93
C GLY A 463 -8.57 -4.53 -11.05
N SER A 464 -7.95 -3.39 -10.73
CA SER A 464 -7.36 -2.50 -11.73
C SER A 464 -6.01 -3.02 -12.24
N ILE A 465 -5.58 -2.56 -13.42
CA ILE A 465 -4.31 -2.92 -14.05
C ILE A 465 -3.59 -1.65 -14.51
N GLY A 466 -2.42 -1.38 -13.94
CA GLY A 466 -1.55 -0.28 -14.39
C GLY A 466 -0.24 -0.79 -14.96
N VAL A 467 0.12 -0.36 -16.17
CA VAL A 467 1.37 -0.76 -16.82
C VAL A 467 2.18 0.46 -17.23
N ALA A 468 3.40 0.62 -16.73
CA ALA A 468 4.33 1.65 -17.18
C ALA A 468 5.51 1.06 -17.96
N THR A 469 5.85 1.67 -19.09
CA THR A 469 7.03 1.36 -19.90
C THR A 469 7.89 2.61 -20.09
N ILE A 470 9.08 2.60 -19.51
CA ILE A 470 10.08 3.67 -19.65
C ILE A 470 11.16 3.12 -20.57
N THR A 471 11.28 3.69 -21.77
CA THR A 471 12.09 3.11 -22.85
C THR A 471 12.87 4.16 -23.65
N GLY A 472 14.03 3.79 -24.15
CA GLY A 472 14.88 4.69 -24.94
C GLY A 472 15.81 5.54 -24.07
N ALA A 473 16.97 5.86 -24.62
CA ALA A 473 18.02 6.59 -23.92
C ALA A 473 17.51 7.97 -23.45
N GLY A 474 17.75 8.28 -22.18
CA GLY A 474 17.40 9.56 -21.59
C GLY A 474 15.96 9.66 -21.07
N SER A 475 15.08 8.70 -21.40
CA SER A 475 13.69 8.67 -20.92
C SER A 475 13.65 8.44 -19.41
N LYS A 476 12.90 9.27 -18.68
CA LYS A 476 12.93 9.33 -17.22
C LYS A 476 11.55 9.43 -16.59
N TRP A 477 11.31 8.63 -15.55
CA TRP A 477 10.27 8.89 -14.56
C TRP A 477 10.90 9.09 -13.19
N THR A 478 10.75 10.28 -12.61
CA THR A 478 11.25 10.60 -11.28
C THR A 478 10.10 10.95 -10.35
N THR A 479 10.07 10.34 -9.17
CA THR A 479 9.17 10.69 -8.07
C THR A 479 9.99 11.12 -6.84
N ASN A 480 9.47 12.08 -6.06
CA ASN A 480 10.10 12.51 -4.80
C ASN A 480 9.48 11.86 -3.55
N ALA A 481 8.46 11.03 -3.73
CA ALA A 481 7.77 10.22 -2.74
C ALA A 481 7.65 8.76 -3.24
N PRO A 482 6.98 7.85 -2.49
CA PRO A 482 6.92 6.44 -2.87
C PRO A 482 6.25 6.16 -4.21
N MET A 483 6.56 4.99 -4.76
CA MET A 483 5.92 4.43 -5.94
C MET A 483 5.26 3.09 -5.59
N TRP A 484 3.99 2.95 -5.94
CA TRP A 484 3.21 1.74 -5.77
C TRP A 484 3.02 1.04 -7.11
N ILE A 485 3.55 -0.18 -7.21
CA ILE A 485 3.36 -1.08 -8.34
C ILE A 485 2.48 -2.23 -7.86
N GLY A 486 1.17 -2.05 -8.03
CA GLY A 486 0.11 -2.85 -7.41
C GLY A 486 -0.12 -2.36 -5.99
N LEU A 487 -0.98 -1.36 -5.81
CA LEU A 487 -1.46 -0.94 -4.49
C LEU A 487 -2.45 -2.02 -3.99
N SER A 488 -3.68 -1.97 -4.50
CA SER A 488 -4.71 -3.02 -4.33
C SER A 488 -4.92 -3.83 -5.62
N GLY A 489 -4.49 -3.31 -6.77
CA GLY A 489 -4.66 -3.91 -8.10
C GLY A 489 -3.42 -4.68 -8.60
N ARG A 490 -3.28 -4.73 -9.92
CA ARG A 490 -2.10 -5.27 -10.62
C ARG A 490 -1.26 -4.15 -11.20
N GLY A 491 -0.01 -4.02 -10.75
CA GLY A 491 0.96 -3.10 -11.31
C GLY A 491 2.07 -3.80 -12.09
N GLU A 492 2.51 -3.18 -13.19
CA GLU A 492 3.68 -3.61 -13.95
C GLU A 492 4.56 -2.44 -14.37
N LEU A 493 5.82 -2.47 -13.96
CA LEU A 493 6.85 -1.52 -14.38
C LEU A 493 7.85 -2.19 -15.33
N ARG A 494 8.07 -1.61 -16.50
CA ARG A 494 9.08 -2.03 -17.46
C ARG A 494 10.05 -0.89 -17.73
N VAL A 495 11.32 -1.09 -17.41
CA VAL A 495 12.39 -0.13 -17.72
C VAL A 495 13.35 -0.80 -18.69
N LYS A 496 13.43 -0.29 -19.91
CA LYS A 496 14.21 -0.93 -20.98
C LYS A 496 14.94 0.06 -21.88
N ALA A 497 15.87 -0.46 -22.68
CA ALA A 497 16.57 0.31 -23.72
C ALA A 497 17.17 1.66 -23.24
N GLY A 498 17.75 1.69 -22.04
CA GLY A 498 18.37 2.91 -21.47
C GLY A 498 17.41 3.85 -20.74
N GLY A 499 16.21 3.39 -20.39
CA GLY A 499 15.26 4.14 -19.57
C GLY A 499 15.67 4.22 -18.10
N HIS A 500 15.17 5.24 -17.39
CA HIS A 500 15.51 5.48 -15.98
C HIS A 500 14.28 5.73 -15.12
N VAL A 501 14.20 5.07 -13.97
CA VAL A 501 13.18 5.34 -12.94
C VAL A 501 13.87 5.68 -11.62
N LYS A 502 13.36 6.69 -10.93
CA LYS A 502 13.83 7.08 -9.59
C LYS A 502 12.64 7.39 -8.68
N ASN A 503 12.68 6.90 -7.44
CA ASN A 503 11.70 7.19 -6.40
C ASN A 503 12.34 7.08 -5.01
N THR A 504 11.59 7.36 -3.93
CA THR A 504 12.12 7.17 -2.58
C THR A 504 12.03 5.71 -2.14
N THR A 505 10.82 5.22 -1.92
CA THR A 505 10.51 3.83 -1.57
C THR A 505 9.65 3.23 -2.67
N ALA A 506 9.85 1.96 -3.00
CA ALA A 506 8.98 1.25 -3.93
C ALA A 506 8.29 0.06 -3.26
N TYR A 507 7.02 -0.12 -3.59
CA TYR A 507 6.19 -1.22 -3.14
C TYR A 507 5.69 -2.00 -4.35
N LEU A 508 6.08 -3.27 -4.46
CA LEU A 508 5.46 -4.23 -5.36
C LEU A 508 4.46 -5.06 -4.55
N ALA A 509 3.18 -4.95 -4.88
CA ALA A 509 2.07 -5.56 -4.16
C ALA A 509 1.96 -5.12 -2.69
N GLU A 510 1.42 -3.93 -2.49
CA GLU A 510 1.27 -3.27 -1.18
C GLU A 510 0.30 -4.00 -0.26
N GLU A 511 -0.89 -4.28 -0.76
CA GLU A 511 -2.00 -4.88 -0.02
C GLU A 511 -2.14 -6.39 -0.29
N ALA A 512 -2.99 -7.07 0.49
CA ALA A 512 -3.30 -8.47 0.26
C ALA A 512 -4.00 -8.66 -1.10
N GLU A 513 -3.79 -9.82 -1.74
CA GLU A 513 -4.36 -10.18 -3.05
C GLU A 513 -3.89 -9.31 -4.25
N SER A 514 -3.13 -8.23 -4.02
CA SER A 514 -2.56 -7.41 -5.09
C SER A 514 -1.30 -8.05 -5.71
N THR A 515 -0.96 -7.62 -6.93
CA THR A 515 0.22 -8.13 -7.65
C THR A 515 1.08 -6.98 -8.18
N GLY A 516 2.38 -7.07 -7.99
CA GLY A 516 3.34 -6.06 -8.40
C GLY A 516 4.50 -6.67 -9.15
N THR A 517 4.76 -6.21 -10.36
CA THR A 517 5.83 -6.75 -11.21
C THR A 517 6.74 -5.64 -11.73
N ALA A 518 8.05 -5.85 -11.68
CA ALA A 518 9.02 -4.92 -12.24
C ALA A 518 10.07 -5.66 -13.06
N THR A 519 10.31 -5.21 -14.29
CA THR A 519 11.36 -5.72 -15.18
C THR A 519 12.29 -4.60 -15.61
N ILE A 520 13.57 -4.72 -15.28
CA ILE A 520 14.63 -3.76 -15.65
C ILE A 520 15.58 -4.48 -16.59
N ALA A 521 15.53 -4.15 -17.87
CA ALA A 521 16.15 -4.91 -18.95
C ALA A 521 17.07 -4.06 -19.84
N GLY A 522 18.23 -4.60 -20.20
CA GLY A 522 19.14 -3.97 -21.14
C GLY A 522 20.14 -3.02 -20.49
N ALA A 523 21.31 -2.89 -21.12
CA ALA A 523 22.37 -2.01 -20.67
C ALA A 523 21.89 -0.54 -20.58
N GLY A 524 22.26 0.14 -19.50
CA GLY A 524 21.89 1.53 -19.23
C GLY A 524 20.49 1.72 -18.63
N SER A 525 19.64 0.68 -18.61
CA SER A 525 18.34 0.76 -17.94
C SER A 525 18.52 0.72 -16.42
N THR A 526 17.97 1.68 -15.69
CA THR A 526 18.17 1.79 -14.23
C THR A 526 16.88 2.04 -13.46
N TRP A 527 16.78 1.43 -12.27
CA TRP A 527 15.80 1.78 -11.27
C TRP A 527 16.45 2.07 -9.92
N THR A 528 16.32 3.30 -9.43
CA THR A 528 16.97 3.77 -8.20
C THR A 528 15.94 4.19 -7.16
N ASN A 529 15.98 3.55 -6.01
CA ASN A 529 15.20 3.93 -4.83
C ASN A 529 16.16 4.58 -3.83
N SER A 530 15.84 5.77 -3.32
CA SER A 530 16.70 6.39 -2.30
C SER A 530 16.56 5.76 -0.92
N ALA A 531 15.50 4.98 -0.69
CA ALA A 531 15.19 4.25 0.53
C ALA A 531 14.91 2.77 0.18
N SER A 532 13.87 2.15 0.74
CA SER A 532 13.64 0.71 0.64
C SER A 532 12.94 0.26 -0.64
N LEU A 533 13.21 -0.98 -1.06
CA LEU A 533 12.44 -1.69 -2.09
C LEU A 533 11.76 -2.91 -1.46
N TYR A 534 10.43 -2.94 -1.50
CA TYR A 534 9.61 -4.05 -1.04
C TYR A 534 9.06 -4.83 -2.24
N VAL A 535 9.42 -6.10 -2.34
CA VAL A 535 8.89 -7.03 -3.34
C VAL A 535 7.97 -8.02 -2.63
N GLY A 536 6.67 -7.82 -2.78
CA GLY A 536 5.64 -8.53 -2.03
C GLY A 536 5.54 -7.96 -0.62
N ARG A 537 5.02 -6.73 -0.47
CA ARG A 537 4.83 -6.14 0.87
C ARG A 537 3.78 -6.92 1.64
N SER A 538 2.54 -6.97 1.14
CA SER A 538 1.47 -7.83 1.68
C SER A 538 0.86 -8.78 0.64
N GLY A 539 1.06 -8.51 -0.65
CA GLY A 539 0.60 -9.36 -1.76
C GLY A 539 1.73 -10.15 -2.43
N SER A 540 1.64 -10.32 -3.75
CA SER A 540 2.65 -11.05 -4.54
C SER A 540 3.48 -10.10 -5.42
N GLY A 541 4.78 -9.98 -5.10
CA GLY A 541 5.72 -9.14 -5.83
C GLY A 541 6.73 -9.95 -6.64
N THR A 542 7.08 -9.48 -7.84
CA THR A 542 8.15 -10.04 -8.67
C THR A 542 9.07 -8.96 -9.24
N LEU A 543 10.37 -9.13 -9.03
CA LEU A 543 11.43 -8.31 -9.63
C LEU A 543 12.26 -9.15 -10.60
N ARG A 544 12.48 -8.64 -11.82
CA ARG A 544 13.41 -9.22 -12.79
C ARG A 544 14.41 -8.15 -13.25
N VAL A 545 15.70 -8.47 -13.17
CA VAL A 545 16.79 -7.62 -13.65
C VAL A 545 17.61 -8.41 -14.65
N GLU A 546 17.65 -7.95 -15.90
CA GLU A 546 18.26 -8.73 -16.99
C GLU A 546 18.99 -7.90 -18.04
N GLY A 547 19.83 -8.58 -18.83
CA GLY A 547 20.50 -7.99 -20.00
C GLY A 547 21.37 -6.76 -19.71
N GLY A 548 21.93 -6.63 -18.51
CA GLY A 548 22.72 -5.45 -18.11
C GLY A 548 21.94 -4.36 -17.37
N GLY A 549 20.66 -4.60 -17.04
CA GLY A 549 19.84 -3.70 -16.23
C GLY A 549 20.35 -3.56 -14.79
N GLN A 550 20.05 -2.43 -14.14
CA GLN A 550 20.56 -2.15 -12.79
C GLN A 550 19.46 -1.64 -11.85
N VAL A 551 19.40 -2.21 -10.65
CA VAL A 551 18.52 -1.78 -9.57
C VAL A 551 19.37 -1.39 -8.35
N SER A 552 19.05 -0.27 -7.72
CA SER A 552 19.65 0.11 -6.44
C SER A 552 18.63 0.65 -5.45
N ASN A 553 18.87 0.38 -4.17
CA ASN A 553 18.06 0.84 -3.04
C ASN A 553 18.90 0.81 -1.75
N GLU A 554 18.37 1.34 -0.65
CA GLU A 554 19.03 1.28 0.67
C GLU A 554 18.89 -0.12 1.29
N SER A 555 17.65 -0.58 1.45
CA SER A 555 17.27 -1.90 2.00
C SER A 555 16.30 -2.63 1.08
N GLY A 556 16.49 -3.92 0.86
CA GLY A 556 15.65 -4.76 0.00
C GLY A 556 14.91 -5.83 0.80
N TYR A 557 13.64 -6.04 0.51
CA TYR A 557 12.80 -7.03 1.18
C TYR A 557 12.04 -7.86 0.16
N LEU A 558 12.12 -9.20 0.26
CA LEU A 558 11.31 -10.15 -0.49
C LEU A 558 10.38 -10.88 0.47
N GLY A 559 9.06 -10.75 0.29
CA GLY A 559 8.07 -11.37 1.18
C GLY A 559 8.07 -10.71 2.56
N TYR A 560 7.63 -9.45 2.62
CA TYR A 560 7.75 -8.64 3.83
C TYR A 560 6.79 -9.05 4.95
N ALA A 561 5.48 -9.07 4.71
CA ALA A 561 4.45 -9.38 5.70
C ALA A 561 4.07 -10.88 5.72
N ALA A 562 3.41 -11.32 6.79
CA ALA A 562 2.91 -12.69 6.90
C ALA A 562 1.94 -13.02 5.75
N GLY A 563 2.14 -14.16 5.09
CA GLY A 563 1.35 -14.58 3.93
C GLY A 563 1.73 -13.93 2.60
N SER A 564 2.61 -12.93 2.57
CA SER A 564 3.07 -12.30 1.33
C SER A 564 4.15 -13.13 0.63
N THR A 565 4.29 -12.93 -0.69
CA THR A 565 5.30 -13.61 -1.52
C THR A 565 6.13 -12.61 -2.29
N GLY A 566 7.46 -12.71 -2.19
CA GLY A 566 8.39 -11.89 -2.95
C GLY A 566 9.38 -12.73 -3.75
N MET A 567 9.50 -12.47 -5.04
CA MET A 567 10.43 -13.16 -5.92
C MET A 567 11.35 -12.17 -6.64
N ALA A 568 12.66 -12.43 -6.66
CA ALA A 568 13.62 -11.67 -7.44
C ALA A 568 14.51 -12.59 -8.30
N THR A 569 14.66 -12.26 -9.58
CA THR A 569 15.60 -12.93 -10.50
C THR A 569 16.56 -11.91 -11.12
N ILE A 570 17.85 -12.10 -10.91
CA ILE A 570 18.92 -11.26 -11.45
C ILE A 570 19.74 -12.15 -12.39
N THR A 571 19.65 -11.88 -13.69
CA THR A 571 20.13 -12.79 -14.72
C THR A 571 20.88 -12.09 -15.85
N GLY A 572 21.91 -12.73 -16.39
CA GLY A 572 22.70 -12.19 -17.49
C GLY A 572 23.85 -11.28 -17.04
N ALA A 573 24.92 -11.28 -17.82
CA ALA A 573 26.12 -10.49 -17.55
C ALA A 573 25.80 -8.99 -17.42
N GLY A 574 26.35 -8.36 -16.38
CA GLY A 574 26.18 -6.93 -16.11
C GLY A 574 24.88 -6.56 -15.40
N SER A 575 23.93 -7.49 -15.25
CA SER A 575 22.71 -7.26 -14.48
C SER A 575 23.01 -7.18 -12.98
N LYS A 576 22.53 -6.15 -12.29
CA LYS A 576 22.90 -5.88 -10.89
C LYS A 576 21.72 -5.47 -10.02
N TRP A 577 21.73 -5.95 -8.78
CA TRP A 577 20.91 -5.42 -7.69
C TRP A 577 21.76 -5.07 -6.47
N THR A 578 21.84 -3.77 -6.14
CA THR A 578 22.68 -3.24 -5.07
C THR A 578 21.85 -2.66 -3.93
N ASN A 579 22.00 -3.19 -2.73
CA ASN A 579 21.40 -2.65 -1.50
C ASN A 579 22.49 -1.86 -0.75
N ALA A 580 22.61 -0.57 -1.05
CA ALA A 580 23.85 0.19 -0.93
C ALA A 580 24.32 0.48 0.51
N SER A 581 23.44 0.43 1.51
CA SER A 581 23.77 0.90 2.87
C SER A 581 23.24 0.02 4.00
N SER A 582 22.44 -1.00 3.70
CA SER A 582 21.76 -1.80 4.72
C SER A 582 21.55 -3.25 4.25
N MET A 583 20.41 -3.84 4.56
CA MET A 583 20.15 -5.27 4.40
C MET A 583 19.42 -5.65 3.11
N LEU A 584 19.62 -6.90 2.70
CA LEU A 584 18.70 -7.64 1.85
C LEU A 584 18.09 -8.78 2.67
N SER A 585 16.76 -8.79 2.80
CA SER A 585 16.00 -9.85 3.49
C SER A 585 15.18 -10.66 2.48
N VAL A 586 15.50 -11.95 2.36
CA VAL A 586 14.80 -12.94 1.55
C VAL A 586 13.90 -13.76 2.48
N GLY A 587 12.62 -13.44 2.50
CA GLY A 587 11.64 -13.94 3.48
C GLY A 587 11.78 -13.19 4.79
N THR A 588 11.03 -12.08 4.94
CA THR A 588 11.07 -11.26 6.17
C THR A 588 10.11 -11.80 7.21
N TRP A 589 8.80 -11.68 7.00
CA TRP A 589 7.75 -12.39 7.75
C TRP A 589 6.93 -13.32 6.84
N GLY A 590 7.04 -13.16 5.52
CA GLY A 590 6.40 -14.00 4.51
C GLY A 590 7.37 -14.97 3.85
N SER A 591 7.13 -15.25 2.57
CA SER A 591 7.97 -16.10 1.73
C SER A 591 8.77 -15.27 0.73
N GLY A 592 10.10 -15.44 0.73
CA GLY A 592 10.98 -14.78 -0.23
C GLY A 592 11.81 -15.78 -1.04
N THR A 593 11.98 -15.50 -2.35
CA THR A 593 12.83 -16.27 -3.25
C THR A 593 13.78 -15.37 -4.03
N LEU A 594 15.07 -15.65 -3.98
CA LEU A 594 16.11 -14.96 -4.76
C LEU A 594 16.79 -15.93 -5.72
N ARG A 595 16.89 -15.58 -6.99
CA ARG A 595 17.68 -16.30 -7.99
C ARG A 595 18.70 -15.37 -8.64
N VAL A 596 19.97 -15.75 -8.57
CA VAL A 596 21.08 -15.05 -9.23
C VAL A 596 21.72 -16.01 -10.21
N GLU A 597 21.64 -15.70 -11.50
CA GLU A 597 22.05 -16.64 -12.53
C GLU A 597 22.72 -15.99 -13.75
N ALA A 598 23.36 -16.82 -14.58
CA ALA A 598 23.93 -16.41 -15.87
C ALA A 598 24.80 -15.13 -15.83
N GLY A 599 25.57 -14.93 -14.75
CA GLY A 599 26.45 -13.75 -14.60
C GLY A 599 25.84 -12.56 -13.87
N GLY A 600 24.62 -12.69 -13.33
CA GLY A 600 23.96 -11.68 -12.52
C GLY A 600 24.65 -11.45 -11.18
N GLN A 601 24.50 -10.25 -10.59
CA GLN A 601 25.20 -9.88 -9.35
C GLN A 601 24.29 -9.19 -8.34
N VAL A 602 24.41 -9.58 -7.08
CA VAL A 602 23.69 -8.98 -5.95
C VAL A 602 24.68 -8.56 -4.86
N SER A 603 24.47 -7.40 -4.24
CA SER A 603 25.26 -6.97 -3.09
C SER A 603 24.45 -6.25 -2.01
N ASN A 604 24.90 -6.38 -0.76
CA ASN A 604 24.29 -5.75 0.43
C ASN A 604 25.27 -5.70 1.61
N ALA A 605 24.99 -4.86 2.62
CA ALA A 605 25.76 -4.82 3.86
C ALA A 605 25.40 -5.98 4.81
N SER A 606 24.15 -6.42 4.85
CA SER A 606 23.73 -7.63 5.61
C SER A 606 22.70 -8.45 4.84
N GLY A 607 22.99 -9.74 4.62
CA GLY A 607 22.10 -10.63 3.86
C GLY A 607 21.40 -11.60 4.80
N HIS A 608 20.08 -11.69 4.71
CA HIS A 608 19.27 -12.58 5.53
C HIS A 608 18.40 -13.45 4.65
N VAL A 609 18.43 -14.77 4.85
CA VAL A 609 17.51 -15.73 4.23
C VAL A 609 16.70 -16.38 5.36
N GLY A 610 15.39 -16.15 5.41
CA GLY A 610 14.54 -16.54 6.54
C GLY A 610 14.80 -15.68 7.78
N HIS A 611 14.36 -14.41 7.72
CA HIS A 611 14.77 -13.38 8.67
C HIS A 611 14.07 -13.48 10.04
N ASN A 612 12.73 -13.42 10.08
CA ASN A 612 11.95 -13.46 11.33
C ASN A 612 11.29 -14.82 11.57
N SER A 613 10.79 -15.03 12.79
CA SER A 613 10.05 -16.25 13.15
C SER A 613 8.85 -16.47 12.22
N GLY A 614 8.66 -17.72 11.78
CA GLY A 614 7.61 -18.12 10.83
C GLY A 614 7.87 -17.78 9.36
N SER A 615 8.93 -17.01 9.04
CA SER A 615 9.28 -16.69 7.65
C SER A 615 9.99 -17.85 6.93
N THR A 616 9.90 -17.85 5.60
CA THR A 616 10.64 -18.79 4.74
C THR A 616 11.42 -18.04 3.66
N GLY A 617 12.73 -18.25 3.61
CA GLY A 617 13.60 -17.70 2.58
C GLY A 617 14.29 -18.78 1.75
N SER A 618 14.36 -18.59 0.44
CA SER A 618 15.13 -19.47 -0.47
C SER A 618 16.00 -18.65 -1.42
N ALA A 619 17.26 -19.06 -1.59
CA ALA A 619 18.18 -18.43 -2.53
C ALA A 619 18.93 -19.44 -3.39
N ILE A 620 19.04 -19.18 -4.70
CA ILE A 620 19.83 -19.99 -5.65
C ILE A 620 20.82 -19.09 -6.37
N ILE A 621 22.09 -19.45 -6.33
CA ILE A 621 23.18 -18.74 -7.01
C ILE A 621 23.84 -19.75 -7.94
N THR A 622 23.61 -19.58 -9.24
CA THR A 622 23.94 -20.61 -10.23
C THR A 622 24.57 -20.05 -11.49
N GLY A 623 25.49 -20.80 -12.11
CA GLY A 623 26.15 -20.38 -13.34
C GLY A 623 27.38 -19.49 -13.10
N VAL A 624 28.33 -19.61 -14.03
CA VAL A 624 29.61 -18.89 -13.97
C VAL A 624 29.39 -17.38 -13.96
N GLY A 625 30.10 -16.70 -13.06
CA GLY A 625 30.04 -15.25 -12.91
C GLY A 625 28.85 -14.73 -12.10
N SER A 626 27.90 -15.60 -11.71
CA SER A 626 26.80 -15.23 -10.83
C SER A 626 27.29 -15.05 -9.39
N LYS A 627 27.00 -13.90 -8.77
CA LYS A 627 27.58 -13.54 -7.46
C LYS A 627 26.58 -12.95 -6.48
N TRP A 628 26.71 -13.32 -5.21
CA TRP A 628 26.09 -12.61 -4.10
C TRP A 628 27.13 -12.21 -3.04
N THR A 629 27.40 -10.91 -2.91
CA THR A 629 28.38 -10.36 -1.97
C THR A 629 27.71 -9.68 -0.78
N ASN A 630 28.13 -10.03 0.43
CA ASN A 630 27.52 -9.60 1.68
C ASN A 630 28.56 -8.97 2.61
N GLY A 631 28.13 -8.09 3.52
CA GLY A 631 28.92 -7.79 4.71
C GLY A 631 28.81 -8.95 5.71
N SER A 632 27.70 -9.02 6.45
CA SER A 632 27.31 -10.22 7.22
C SER A 632 26.32 -11.07 6.43
N PHE A 633 26.28 -12.39 6.65
CA PHE A 633 25.37 -13.27 5.93
C PHE A 633 24.73 -14.31 6.85
N TYR A 634 23.40 -14.39 6.84
CA TYR A 634 22.59 -15.26 7.69
C TYR A 634 21.66 -16.13 6.84
N VAL A 635 21.73 -17.44 7.05
CA VAL A 635 20.82 -18.43 6.48
C VAL A 635 20.06 -19.06 7.64
N GLY A 636 18.76 -18.81 7.73
CA GLY A 636 17.95 -19.12 8.92
C GLY A 636 18.31 -18.20 10.08
N HIS A 637 17.97 -16.91 9.99
CA HIS A 637 18.26 -15.96 11.08
C HIS A 637 17.34 -16.18 12.28
N SER A 638 16.02 -16.18 12.06
CA SER A 638 15.01 -16.56 13.05
C SER A 638 13.87 -17.38 12.44
N GLY A 639 13.79 -17.44 11.11
CA GLY A 639 12.87 -18.30 10.38
C GLY A 639 13.59 -19.49 9.74
N SER A 640 13.02 -20.01 8.65
CA SER A 640 13.64 -21.05 7.84
C SER A 640 14.32 -20.43 6.62
N GLY A 641 15.62 -20.65 6.47
CA GLY A 641 16.41 -20.15 5.35
C GLY A 641 17.13 -21.27 4.61
N GLN A 642 17.08 -21.23 3.28
CA GLN A 642 17.79 -22.18 2.43
C GLN A 642 18.59 -21.47 1.34
N ILE A 643 19.85 -21.86 1.14
CA ILE A 643 20.68 -21.40 0.03
C ILE A 643 21.30 -22.58 -0.73
N ARG A 644 21.31 -22.47 -2.06
CA ARG A 644 22.05 -23.37 -2.95
C ARG A 644 22.97 -22.59 -3.87
N VAL A 645 24.25 -22.94 -3.84
CA VAL A 645 25.31 -22.37 -4.68
C VAL A 645 25.81 -23.46 -5.60
N GLU A 646 25.63 -23.30 -6.91
CA GLU A 646 25.89 -24.38 -7.87
C GLU A 646 26.39 -23.90 -9.23
N ALA A 647 26.86 -24.84 -10.06
CA ALA A 647 27.28 -24.61 -11.45
C ALA A 647 28.20 -23.38 -11.64
N GLY A 648 29.15 -23.15 -10.74
CA GLY A 648 30.09 -22.02 -10.83
C GLY A 648 29.63 -20.71 -10.15
N GLY A 649 28.48 -20.71 -9.48
CA GLY A 649 27.99 -19.57 -8.71
C GLY A 649 28.83 -19.28 -7.46
N GLN A 650 28.84 -18.03 -6.99
CA GLN A 650 29.70 -17.62 -5.88
C GLN A 650 28.96 -16.76 -4.84
N VAL A 651 29.23 -17.04 -3.57
CA VAL A 651 28.74 -16.24 -2.43
C VAL A 651 29.92 -15.80 -1.59
N SER A 652 29.88 -14.58 -1.07
CA SER A 652 30.91 -14.10 -0.14
C SER A 652 30.35 -13.23 0.97
N ASN A 653 31.04 -13.24 2.11
CA ASN A 653 30.82 -12.32 3.23
C ASN A 653 32.14 -11.82 3.80
N THR A 654 32.19 -10.53 4.12
CA THR A 654 33.38 -9.88 4.72
C THR A 654 33.40 -9.99 6.25
N SER A 655 32.22 -10.08 6.87
CA SER A 655 31.99 -10.30 8.30
C SER A 655 31.51 -11.75 8.54
N LEU A 656 30.92 -12.03 9.69
CA LEU A 656 30.51 -13.38 10.08
C LEU A 656 29.45 -13.95 9.12
N GLY A 657 29.67 -15.20 8.69
CA GLY A 657 28.64 -16.02 8.05
C GLY A 657 27.96 -16.90 9.11
N ILE A 658 26.65 -17.07 9.05
CA ILE A 658 25.89 -17.90 10.00
C ILE A 658 24.84 -18.73 9.26
N VAL A 659 24.78 -20.01 9.59
CA VAL A 659 23.71 -20.95 9.19
C VAL A 659 23.01 -21.42 10.46
N GLY A 660 21.77 -21.00 10.70
CA GLY A 660 21.03 -21.24 11.96
C GLY A 660 21.50 -20.32 13.10
N TYR A 661 20.81 -19.20 13.32
CA TYR A 661 21.26 -18.16 14.27
C TYR A 661 20.53 -18.15 15.62
N ASN A 662 19.22 -17.89 15.62
CA ASN A 662 18.41 -17.81 16.84
C ASN A 662 17.72 -19.14 17.16
N GLY A 663 17.31 -19.32 18.42
CA GLY A 663 16.51 -20.47 18.86
C GLY A 663 15.28 -20.70 18.00
N GLY A 664 15.06 -21.94 17.57
CA GLY A 664 13.94 -22.34 16.70
C GLY A 664 14.09 -21.99 15.22
N SER A 665 15.19 -21.34 14.81
CA SER A 665 15.51 -21.11 13.40
C SER A 665 16.09 -22.35 12.72
N THR A 666 15.95 -22.43 11.39
CA THR A 666 16.57 -23.50 10.58
C THR A 666 17.31 -22.89 9.41
N GLY A 667 18.61 -23.15 9.32
CA GLY A 667 19.47 -22.73 8.22
C GLY A 667 19.97 -23.94 7.43
N MET A 668 19.83 -23.91 6.10
CA MET A 668 20.36 -24.94 5.22
C MET A 668 21.16 -24.32 4.07
N ALA A 669 22.43 -24.70 3.94
CA ALA A 669 23.29 -24.26 2.85
C ALA A 669 23.82 -25.47 2.07
N THR A 670 23.73 -25.43 0.73
CA THR A 670 24.29 -26.46 -0.16
C THR A 670 25.21 -25.82 -1.19
N ILE A 671 26.46 -26.26 -1.24
CA ILE A 671 27.49 -25.77 -2.15
C ILE A 671 27.94 -26.96 -2.98
N THR A 672 27.59 -26.96 -4.27
CA THR A 672 27.71 -28.16 -5.12
C THR A 672 28.19 -27.83 -6.52
N GLY A 673 29.04 -28.68 -7.10
CA GLY A 673 29.54 -28.49 -8.46
C GLY A 673 30.86 -27.72 -8.51
N ALA A 674 31.67 -28.02 -9.52
CA ALA A 674 32.96 -27.37 -9.72
C ALA A 674 32.81 -25.85 -9.91
N GLY A 675 33.68 -25.09 -9.24
CA GLY A 675 33.69 -23.62 -9.30
C GLY A 675 32.61 -22.94 -8.45
N SER A 676 31.76 -23.71 -7.76
CA SER A 676 30.80 -23.16 -6.80
C SER A 676 31.45 -22.90 -5.47
N ILE A 677 31.44 -21.63 -5.04
CA ILE A 677 32.28 -21.17 -3.93
C ILE A 677 31.45 -20.36 -2.92
N TRP A 678 31.63 -20.64 -1.63
CA TRP A 678 31.27 -19.72 -0.56
C TRP A 678 32.51 -19.29 0.23
N THR A 679 32.87 -18.01 0.13
CA THR A 679 34.02 -17.42 0.82
C THR A 679 33.61 -16.62 2.05
N ASN A 680 34.11 -17.02 3.22
CA ASN A 680 33.94 -16.33 4.49
C ASN A 680 35.26 -15.66 4.86
N SER A 681 35.32 -14.32 4.76
CA SER A 681 36.53 -13.56 5.08
C SER A 681 36.77 -13.39 6.59
N ALA A 682 35.73 -13.66 7.39
CA ALA A 682 35.79 -13.79 8.85
C ALA A 682 35.46 -15.24 9.25
N GLY A 683 34.80 -15.45 10.39
CA GLY A 683 34.33 -16.77 10.82
C GLY A 683 33.07 -17.24 10.09
N LEU A 684 32.74 -18.52 10.29
CA LEU A 684 31.49 -19.15 9.89
C LEU A 684 30.93 -19.93 11.08
N ASP A 685 29.70 -19.63 11.50
CA ASP A 685 28.96 -20.42 12.49
C ASP A 685 27.93 -21.31 11.76
N VAL A 686 27.91 -22.60 12.05
CA VAL A 686 26.90 -23.57 11.59
C VAL A 686 26.20 -24.11 12.83
N GLY A 687 25.04 -23.53 13.14
CA GLY A 687 24.31 -23.72 14.38
C GLY A 687 24.88 -22.86 15.50
N ARG A 688 24.34 -21.64 15.67
CA ARG A 688 24.73 -20.77 16.79
C ARG A 688 23.82 -20.95 18.00
N ASN A 689 22.50 -20.84 17.79
CA ASN A 689 21.49 -21.18 18.79
C ASN A 689 20.28 -21.90 18.17
N GLY A 690 20.29 -22.15 16.86
CA GLY A 690 19.26 -22.89 16.14
C GLY A 690 19.92 -23.86 15.17
N SER A 691 19.13 -24.64 14.44
CA SER A 691 19.67 -25.73 13.61
C SER A 691 20.34 -25.21 12.34
N GLY A 692 21.61 -25.56 12.16
CA GLY A 692 22.40 -25.24 10.98
C GLY A 692 22.89 -26.49 10.24
N ALA A 693 22.62 -26.57 8.95
CA ALA A 693 23.13 -27.64 8.08
C ALA A 693 23.88 -27.04 6.88
N LEU A 694 25.17 -27.35 6.76
CA LEU A 694 25.99 -26.99 5.61
C LEU A 694 26.41 -28.25 4.85
N THR A 695 26.06 -28.37 3.57
CA THR A 695 26.45 -29.49 2.71
C THR A 695 27.37 -29.01 1.58
N ILE A 696 28.51 -29.68 1.39
CA ILE A 696 29.52 -29.38 0.38
C ILE A 696 29.77 -30.65 -0.44
N THR A 697 29.62 -30.58 -1.77
CA THR A 697 29.72 -31.78 -2.62
C THR A 697 30.12 -31.44 -4.06
N ALA A 698 30.43 -32.45 -4.86
CA ALA A 698 30.62 -32.39 -6.31
C ALA A 698 31.62 -31.30 -6.78
N GLY A 699 32.66 -31.00 -6.01
CA GLY A 699 33.65 -29.96 -6.34
C GLY A 699 33.30 -28.57 -5.82
N GLY A 700 32.26 -28.43 -5.00
CA GLY A 700 31.94 -27.20 -4.28
C GLY A 700 32.98 -26.89 -3.21
N LEU A 701 33.23 -25.60 -2.97
CA LEU A 701 34.25 -25.11 -2.03
C LEU A 701 33.64 -24.14 -1.01
N VAL A 702 33.90 -24.38 0.27
CA VAL A 702 33.71 -23.38 1.33
C VAL A 702 35.08 -23.01 1.90
N SER A 703 35.39 -21.71 1.94
CA SER A 703 36.60 -21.22 2.61
C SER A 703 36.25 -20.35 3.80
N VAL A 704 36.95 -20.56 4.92
CA VAL A 704 36.76 -19.84 6.18
C VAL A 704 38.10 -19.31 6.67
N ARG A 705 38.24 -17.98 6.68
CA ARG A 705 39.48 -17.33 7.11
C ARG A 705 39.59 -17.23 8.64
N GLY A 706 38.46 -17.01 9.31
CA GLY A 706 38.36 -17.03 10.76
C GLY A 706 38.12 -18.44 11.30
N THR A 707 37.47 -18.52 12.46
CA THR A 707 37.05 -19.80 13.06
C THR A 707 35.81 -20.35 12.38
N LEU A 708 35.81 -21.64 12.05
CA LEU A 708 34.59 -22.41 11.81
C LEU A 708 34.06 -22.89 13.17
N ARG A 709 32.82 -22.53 13.52
CA ARG A 709 32.14 -23.02 14.71
C ARG A 709 30.94 -23.87 14.31
N ILE A 710 30.77 -25.03 14.95
CA ILE A 710 29.66 -25.95 14.67
C ILE A 710 28.95 -26.26 15.99
N ASP A 711 27.63 -26.10 16.03
CA ASP A 711 26.79 -26.32 17.22
C ASP A 711 27.32 -25.59 18.47
N ALA A 712 27.15 -24.27 18.47
CA ALA A 712 27.62 -23.43 19.57
C ALA A 712 26.77 -23.57 20.85
N ASN A 713 25.51 -23.97 20.69
CA ASN A 713 24.53 -24.23 21.75
C ASN A 713 24.67 -25.63 22.36
N GLY A 714 25.25 -26.59 21.63
CA GLY A 714 25.57 -27.91 22.16
C GLY A 714 24.37 -28.84 22.26
N ASP A 715 23.36 -28.68 21.39
CA ASP A 715 22.15 -29.48 21.41
C ASP A 715 22.11 -30.61 20.37
N GLY A 716 23.17 -30.75 19.55
CA GLY A 716 23.35 -31.90 18.67
C GLY A 716 22.58 -31.83 17.36
N ASP A 717 22.14 -30.64 16.93
CA ASP A 717 21.24 -30.47 15.77
C ASP A 717 21.91 -29.85 14.53
N SER A 718 23.22 -29.60 14.60
CA SER A 718 23.94 -28.74 13.65
C SER A 718 25.22 -29.36 13.11
N PHE A 719 25.41 -29.33 11.79
CA PHE A 719 26.46 -30.14 11.15
C PHE A 719 26.99 -29.56 9.84
N VAL A 720 28.25 -29.88 9.56
CA VAL A 720 28.88 -29.72 8.25
C VAL A 720 29.03 -31.08 7.58
N ASN A 721 28.47 -31.23 6.39
CA ASN A 721 28.40 -32.45 5.61
C ASN A 721 29.26 -32.30 4.35
N LEU A 722 30.21 -33.20 4.12
CA LEU A 722 30.99 -33.25 2.89
C LEU A 722 30.80 -34.57 2.16
N ALA A 723 30.41 -34.52 0.89
CA ALA A 723 30.36 -35.69 0.02
C ALA A 723 31.44 -35.59 -1.06
N THR A 724 31.51 -36.59 -1.93
CA THR A 724 32.48 -36.72 -3.02
C THR A 724 32.85 -35.39 -3.66
N ARG A 725 34.15 -35.08 -3.65
CA ARG A 725 34.79 -33.84 -4.14
C ARG A 725 34.41 -32.56 -3.42
N GLY A 726 33.63 -32.61 -2.35
CA GLY A 726 33.36 -31.46 -1.50
C GLY A 726 34.65 -30.97 -0.83
N MET A 727 34.85 -29.66 -0.82
CA MET A 727 36.08 -29.02 -0.34
C MET A 727 35.80 -28.02 0.78
N LEU A 728 36.50 -28.16 1.90
CA LEU A 728 36.50 -27.22 3.02
C LEU A 728 37.91 -26.71 3.27
N ALA A 729 38.12 -25.40 3.07
CA ALA A 729 39.39 -24.74 3.29
C ALA A 729 39.34 -23.91 4.59
N LEU A 730 40.21 -24.24 5.56
CA LEU A 730 40.32 -23.51 6.83
C LEU A 730 41.69 -22.82 6.91
N TRP A 731 41.71 -21.58 7.38
CA TRP A 731 42.96 -20.82 7.51
C TRP A 731 43.88 -21.40 8.57
N GLY A 732 45.18 -21.50 8.25
CA GLY A 732 46.20 -22.09 9.11
C GLY A 732 46.79 -23.36 8.52
N ASN A 733 48.00 -23.72 8.98
CA ASN A 733 48.67 -24.97 8.59
C ASN A 733 48.26 -26.09 9.54
N ALA A 734 47.56 -27.08 9.00
CA ALA A 734 47.07 -28.26 9.69
C ALA A 734 47.13 -29.51 8.79
N GLU A 735 48.02 -29.54 7.81
CA GLU A 735 48.11 -30.66 6.85
C GLU A 735 48.69 -31.94 7.47
N GLY A 736 49.34 -31.86 8.63
CA GLY A 736 50.03 -32.97 9.26
C GLY A 736 49.11 -34.05 9.85
N SER A 737 47.85 -33.74 10.16
CA SER A 737 46.86 -34.73 10.62
C SER A 737 45.43 -34.18 10.61
N LEU A 738 44.45 -35.09 10.61
CA LEU A 738 43.04 -34.72 10.82
C LEU A 738 42.82 -34.06 12.19
N THR A 739 43.51 -34.50 13.23
CA THR A 739 43.42 -33.89 14.56
C THR A 739 43.84 -32.42 14.54
N GLN A 740 44.92 -32.08 13.82
CA GLN A 740 45.32 -30.68 13.63
C GLN A 740 44.26 -29.89 12.86
N PHE A 741 43.69 -30.47 11.79
CA PHE A 741 42.67 -29.80 11.00
C PHE A 741 41.39 -29.55 11.80
N LEU A 742 40.91 -30.55 12.53
CA LEU A 742 39.76 -30.42 13.43
C LEU A 742 40.04 -29.46 14.59
N GLY A 743 41.30 -29.27 14.99
CA GLY A 743 41.70 -28.24 15.96
C GLY A 743 41.49 -26.80 15.47
N LEU A 744 41.28 -26.58 14.17
CA LEU A 744 40.88 -25.28 13.60
C LEU A 744 39.36 -25.03 13.72
N VAL A 745 38.59 -26.06 14.10
CA VAL A 745 37.15 -26.02 14.29
C VAL A 745 36.83 -25.89 15.78
N SER A 746 35.78 -25.15 16.11
CA SER A 746 35.28 -25.02 17.48
C SER A 746 33.82 -25.46 17.59
N GLY A 747 33.35 -25.73 18.81
CA GLY A 747 31.97 -26.14 19.09
C GLY A 747 31.85 -27.60 19.51
N MET A 748 30.63 -28.12 19.58
CA MET A 748 30.34 -29.44 20.17
C MET A 748 30.09 -30.55 19.13
N ASP A 749 29.69 -30.20 17.91
CA ASP A 749 29.36 -31.16 16.86
C ASP A 749 30.39 -31.29 15.75
N ALA A 750 30.29 -32.40 15.02
CA ALA A 750 31.29 -32.88 14.09
C ALA A 750 31.04 -32.50 12.63
N ILE A 751 32.15 -32.39 11.89
CA ILE A 751 32.15 -32.53 10.44
C ILE A 751 31.84 -34.00 10.10
N ARG A 752 30.97 -34.23 9.13
CA ARG A 752 30.57 -35.56 8.63
C ARG A 752 30.95 -35.71 7.17
N TYR A 753 31.25 -36.94 6.77
CA TYR A 753 31.42 -37.30 5.36
C TYR A 753 30.38 -38.33 4.93
N TRP A 754 30.04 -38.33 3.64
CA TRP A 754 29.16 -39.36 3.08
C TRP A 754 29.93 -40.67 2.93
N ASN A 755 29.53 -41.69 3.69
CA ASN A 755 30.10 -43.03 3.60
C ASN A 755 29.17 -43.91 2.75
N ALA A 756 29.57 -44.19 1.51
CA ALA A 756 28.78 -45.02 0.60
C ALA A 756 28.63 -46.48 1.09
N GLY A 757 29.62 -47.00 1.84
CA GLY A 757 29.56 -48.34 2.40
C GLY A 757 28.50 -48.51 3.50
N LEU A 758 28.07 -47.40 4.12
CA LEU A 758 27.04 -47.37 5.16
C LEU A 758 25.75 -46.66 4.71
N ASP A 759 25.70 -46.18 3.46
CA ASP A 759 24.60 -45.36 2.90
C ASP A 759 24.17 -44.21 3.83
N GLY A 760 25.15 -43.46 4.36
CA GLY A 760 24.85 -42.43 5.34
C GLY A 760 25.99 -41.50 5.72
N TRP A 761 25.62 -40.44 6.44
CA TRP A 761 26.55 -39.46 6.99
C TRP A 761 27.25 -40.03 8.24
N THR A 762 28.58 -40.10 8.18
CA THR A 762 29.42 -40.62 9.28
C THR A 762 30.37 -39.52 9.77
N PRO A 763 30.73 -39.45 11.07
CA PRO A 763 31.73 -38.50 11.55
C PRO A 763 33.05 -38.61 10.77
N LEU A 764 33.65 -37.46 10.43
CA LEU A 764 34.91 -37.39 9.67
C LEU A 764 36.08 -38.07 10.41
N THR A 765 35.99 -38.22 11.73
CA THR A 765 36.97 -38.97 12.55
C THR A 765 37.02 -40.47 12.24
N ALA A 766 35.99 -41.02 11.60
CA ALA A 766 35.97 -42.40 11.10
C ALA A 766 36.47 -42.51 9.64
N ALA A 767 36.88 -41.41 9.03
CA ALA A 767 37.40 -41.39 7.67
C ALA A 767 38.90 -41.72 7.66
N THR A 768 39.37 -42.34 6.59
CA THR A 768 40.77 -42.73 6.38
C THR A 768 41.47 -41.72 5.48
N LEU A 769 42.56 -41.10 5.98
CA LEU A 769 43.38 -40.19 5.18
C LEU A 769 43.88 -40.93 3.94
N GLY A 770 43.60 -40.32 2.80
CA GLY A 770 44.00 -40.81 1.51
C GLY A 770 43.18 -41.95 0.93
N VAL A 771 42.06 -42.29 1.56
CA VAL A 771 41.00 -43.10 0.95
C VAL A 771 39.73 -42.28 0.89
N ASP A 772 39.29 -41.76 2.03
CA ASP A 772 38.02 -41.01 2.13
C ASP A 772 38.22 -39.50 1.96
N TYR A 773 39.38 -38.96 2.34
CA TYR A 773 39.69 -37.53 2.23
C TYR A 773 41.18 -37.28 2.00
N SER A 774 41.52 -36.11 1.46
CA SER A 774 42.89 -35.59 1.43
C SER A 774 43.00 -34.30 2.25
N LEU A 775 44.21 -34.01 2.71
CA LEU A 775 44.58 -32.75 3.37
C LEU A 775 45.80 -32.16 2.66
N GLN A 776 45.74 -30.87 2.37
CA GLN A 776 46.84 -30.16 1.72
C GLN A 776 46.94 -28.73 2.22
N TYR A 777 48.11 -28.29 2.67
CA TYR A 777 48.37 -26.88 2.90
C TYR A 777 48.69 -26.17 1.58
N MET A 778 47.99 -25.08 1.34
CA MET A 778 48.08 -24.32 0.10
C MET A 778 49.06 -23.15 0.28
N ASN A 779 50.19 -23.20 -0.42
CA ASN A 779 51.27 -22.20 -0.32
C ASN A 779 51.16 -21.05 -1.34
N ALA A 780 50.27 -21.17 -2.32
CA ALA A 780 50.11 -20.21 -3.40
C ALA A 780 48.66 -20.22 -3.95
N GLY A 781 48.32 -19.21 -4.75
CA GLY A 781 46.97 -19.04 -5.32
C GLY A 781 45.96 -18.44 -4.34
N ASP A 782 44.68 -18.48 -4.70
CA ASP A 782 43.58 -17.84 -3.94
C ASP A 782 43.36 -18.45 -2.55
N LEU A 783 43.83 -19.69 -2.33
CA LEU A 783 43.81 -20.38 -1.06
C LEU A 783 45.17 -20.36 -0.33
N ALA A 784 46.10 -19.50 -0.71
CA ALA A 784 47.37 -19.37 0.01
C ALA A 784 47.14 -19.10 1.51
N GLY A 785 47.70 -19.93 2.38
CA GLY A 785 47.53 -19.87 3.83
C GLY A 785 46.42 -20.74 4.41
N TYR A 786 45.68 -21.48 3.58
CA TYR A 786 44.64 -22.42 4.02
C TYR A 786 45.14 -23.87 4.00
N THR A 787 44.65 -24.68 4.93
CA THR A 787 44.61 -26.13 4.77
C THR A 787 43.30 -26.53 4.11
N LEU A 788 43.40 -27.23 2.98
CA LEU A 788 42.27 -27.71 2.20
C LEU A 788 41.99 -29.17 2.54
N LEU A 789 40.79 -29.44 3.06
CA LEU A 789 40.24 -30.79 3.13
C LEU A 789 39.37 -31.04 1.90
N THR A 790 39.62 -32.16 1.21
CA THR A 790 38.78 -32.61 0.09
C THR A 790 38.28 -34.02 0.39
N VAL A 791 36.96 -34.22 0.38
CA VAL A 791 36.41 -35.58 0.40
C VAL A 791 36.64 -36.21 -0.97
N LEU A 792 37.30 -37.36 -0.99
CA LEU A 792 37.60 -38.08 -2.22
C LEU A 792 36.33 -38.78 -2.73
N ALA A 793 36.32 -39.22 -3.99
CA ALA A 793 35.17 -39.98 -4.47
C ALA A 793 34.98 -41.23 -3.61
N ALA A 794 33.71 -41.56 -3.35
CA ALA A 794 33.34 -42.87 -2.82
C ALA A 794 33.49 -43.90 -3.95
N GLY A 795 34.74 -44.11 -4.37
CA GLY A 795 35.18 -45.27 -5.13
C GLY A 795 35.78 -46.31 -4.17
N PRO A 796 35.88 -47.57 -4.58
CA PRO A 796 36.59 -48.58 -3.82
C PRO A 796 38.03 -48.11 -3.51
N PRO A 797 38.63 -48.50 -2.38
CA PRO A 797 40.00 -48.08 -2.03
C PRO A 797 40.97 -48.30 -3.19
N GLY A 798 41.55 -47.26 -3.78
CA GLY A 798 42.40 -47.39 -4.98
C GLY A 798 41.86 -46.74 -6.25
N ASP A 799 40.65 -46.19 -6.23
CA ASP A 799 40.11 -45.26 -7.25
C ASP A 799 40.80 -43.90 -7.08
N PHE A 800 41.93 -43.71 -7.77
CA PHE A 800 42.82 -42.57 -7.64
C PHE A 800 42.56 -41.48 -8.69
N ASP A 801 41.85 -41.79 -9.77
CA ASP A 801 41.38 -40.78 -10.73
C ASP A 801 39.91 -40.35 -10.50
N PHE A 802 39.26 -40.98 -9.52
CA PHE A 802 37.96 -40.64 -8.96
C PHE A 802 36.82 -40.81 -9.97
N ASP A 803 36.94 -41.80 -10.86
CA ASP A 803 35.96 -42.12 -11.89
C ASP A 803 34.91 -43.16 -11.44
N GLY A 804 35.03 -43.66 -10.20
CA GLY A 804 34.15 -44.66 -9.61
C GLY A 804 34.56 -46.10 -9.90
N ARG A 805 35.74 -46.32 -10.49
CA ARG A 805 36.33 -47.62 -10.83
C ARG A 805 37.72 -47.70 -10.24
N VAL A 806 38.24 -48.92 -10.12
CA VAL A 806 39.66 -49.15 -9.82
C VAL A 806 40.26 -49.95 -10.96
N ASP A 807 40.91 -49.27 -11.90
CA ASP A 807 41.50 -49.86 -13.09
C ASP A 807 42.94 -49.37 -13.37
N GLY A 808 43.42 -49.56 -14.60
CA GLY A 808 44.79 -49.19 -14.96
C GLY A 808 45.04 -47.68 -14.98
N ALA A 809 44.00 -46.87 -15.13
CA ALA A 809 44.09 -45.41 -15.07
C ALA A 809 44.42 -44.94 -13.65
N ASP A 810 43.86 -45.60 -12.63
CA ASP A 810 44.19 -45.36 -11.22
C ASP A 810 45.63 -45.72 -10.89
N PHE A 811 46.12 -46.84 -11.42
CA PHE A 811 47.52 -47.22 -11.24
C PHE A 811 48.45 -46.14 -11.78
N LEU A 812 48.10 -45.57 -12.94
CA LEU A 812 48.85 -44.51 -13.58
C LEU A 812 48.74 -43.19 -12.80
N ALA A 813 47.57 -42.89 -12.22
CA ALA A 813 47.37 -41.77 -11.31
C ALA A 813 48.24 -41.88 -10.06
N TRP A 814 48.35 -43.07 -9.47
CA TRP A 814 49.28 -43.37 -8.38
C TRP A 814 50.75 -43.18 -8.77
N GLN A 815 51.18 -43.74 -9.90
CA GLN A 815 52.56 -43.56 -10.39
C GLN A 815 52.93 -42.08 -10.63
N ARG A 816 51.95 -41.26 -10.99
CA ARG A 816 52.12 -39.82 -11.23
C ARG A 816 51.98 -38.97 -9.98
N GLY A 817 51.73 -39.59 -8.83
CA GLY A 817 51.61 -38.91 -7.54
C GLY A 817 50.29 -38.16 -7.36
N ALA A 818 49.25 -38.54 -8.09
CA ALA A 818 47.87 -38.10 -7.88
C ALA A 818 47.14 -38.95 -6.82
N SER A 819 47.77 -40.03 -6.34
CA SER A 819 47.26 -40.77 -5.19
C SER A 819 47.48 -40.01 -3.88
N PRO A 820 46.67 -40.30 -2.85
CA PRO A 820 46.65 -39.44 -1.68
C PRO A 820 47.85 -39.55 -0.73
N MET A 821 48.60 -40.65 -0.72
CA MET A 821 49.94 -40.75 -0.14
C MET A 821 50.96 -41.11 -1.22
N LYS A 822 51.45 -40.08 -1.92
CA LYS A 822 52.39 -40.20 -3.04
C LYS A 822 53.49 -41.24 -2.81
N GLY A 823 53.43 -42.35 -3.56
CA GLY A 823 54.44 -43.41 -3.56
C GLY A 823 54.41 -44.35 -2.35
N SER A 824 53.34 -44.31 -1.54
CA SER A 824 53.23 -45.16 -0.36
C SER A 824 52.94 -46.62 -0.76
N PRO A 825 53.51 -47.61 -0.04
CA PRO A 825 53.11 -49.01 -0.16
C PRO A 825 51.63 -49.26 0.20
N ALA A 826 51.02 -48.37 1.00
CA ALA A 826 49.62 -48.46 1.41
C ALA A 826 48.66 -48.13 0.26
N ASP A 827 48.96 -47.11 -0.55
CA ASP A 827 48.18 -46.74 -1.73
C ASP A 827 48.26 -47.84 -2.80
N LEU A 828 49.46 -48.38 -3.03
CA LEU A 828 49.63 -49.50 -3.96
C LEU A 828 48.89 -50.76 -3.49
N ALA A 829 48.85 -51.01 -2.18
CA ALA A 829 48.09 -52.11 -1.61
C ALA A 829 46.59 -51.91 -1.80
N ALA A 830 46.07 -50.69 -1.56
CA ALA A 830 44.67 -50.33 -1.76
C ALA A 830 44.24 -50.57 -3.22
N TRP A 831 44.99 -50.04 -4.20
CA TRP A 831 44.72 -50.29 -5.61
C TRP A 831 44.74 -51.78 -5.98
N ARG A 832 45.73 -52.54 -5.50
CA ARG A 832 45.80 -53.99 -5.76
C ARG A 832 44.60 -54.75 -5.20
N THR A 833 44.10 -54.37 -4.02
CA THR A 833 42.97 -55.04 -3.38
C THR A 833 41.63 -54.72 -4.04
N SER A 834 41.52 -53.60 -4.73
CA SER A 834 40.26 -53.15 -5.30
C SER A 834 40.22 -53.16 -6.83
N PHE A 835 41.33 -53.49 -7.50
CA PHE A 835 41.40 -53.56 -8.96
C PHE A 835 40.27 -54.43 -9.54
N GLY A 836 39.42 -53.81 -10.35
CA GLY A 836 38.22 -54.40 -10.93
C GLY A 836 36.91 -54.16 -10.16
N LEU A 837 36.90 -53.38 -9.06
CA LEU A 837 35.69 -52.97 -8.34
C LEU A 837 35.11 -51.64 -8.88
N GLY A 838 33.77 -51.50 -8.91
CA GLY A 838 33.04 -50.30 -9.35
C GLY A 838 31.54 -50.55 -9.61
N ALA A 839 30.71 -49.50 -9.66
CA ALA A 839 29.25 -49.59 -9.73
C ALA A 839 28.72 -50.39 -10.94
N ALA A 840 27.67 -51.19 -10.72
CA ALA A 840 26.91 -51.86 -11.77
C ALA A 840 26.35 -50.83 -12.77
N ILE A 841 26.48 -51.17 -14.05
CA ILE A 841 26.03 -50.40 -15.21
C ILE A 841 24.55 -50.00 -15.01
N PRO A 842 24.14 -48.71 -15.00
CA PRO A 842 22.76 -48.41 -15.34
C PRO A 842 22.59 -48.89 -16.78
N ALA A 843 21.66 -49.81 -17.01
CA ALA A 843 21.30 -50.26 -18.36
C ALA A 843 21.24 -49.02 -19.24
N THR A 844 22.14 -48.96 -20.23
CA THR A 844 22.22 -47.83 -21.15
C THR A 844 20.81 -47.65 -21.69
N THR A 845 20.24 -46.46 -21.49
CA THR A 845 19.06 -46.07 -22.26
C THR A 845 19.36 -46.40 -23.71
N ALA A 846 18.51 -47.21 -24.32
CA ALA A 846 18.65 -47.60 -25.71
C ALA A 846 18.91 -46.31 -26.51
N VAL A 847 20.07 -46.26 -27.16
CA VAL A 847 20.36 -45.26 -28.19
C VAL A 847 19.16 -45.29 -29.13
N PRO A 848 18.48 -44.16 -29.41
CA PRO A 848 17.42 -44.17 -30.41
C PRO A 848 18.03 -44.63 -31.73
N GLU A 849 17.67 -45.84 -32.18
CA GLU A 849 18.00 -46.26 -33.53
C GLU A 849 17.36 -45.24 -34.50
N PRO A 850 18.09 -44.75 -35.51
CA PRO A 850 17.44 -44.05 -36.60
C PRO A 850 16.44 -45.03 -37.22
N GLY A 851 15.15 -44.71 -37.12
CA GLY A 851 14.08 -45.56 -37.64
C GLY A 851 14.40 -46.00 -39.06
N SER A 852 14.17 -47.28 -39.36
CA SER A 852 14.59 -47.99 -40.58
C SER A 852 14.20 -47.31 -41.91
N PHE A 853 13.35 -46.28 -41.86
CA PHE A 853 13.07 -45.37 -42.97
C PHE A 853 14.28 -44.54 -43.42
N ALA A 854 15.18 -44.11 -42.53
CA ALA A 854 16.32 -43.26 -42.91
C ALA A 854 17.38 -44.01 -43.75
N LEU A 855 17.52 -45.33 -43.54
CA LEU A 855 18.44 -46.18 -44.31
C LEU A 855 17.86 -46.63 -45.66
N ILE A 856 16.53 -46.68 -45.81
CA ILE A 856 15.87 -47.01 -47.09
C ILE A 856 15.90 -45.82 -48.07
N SER A 857 15.86 -44.57 -47.57
CA SER A 857 15.96 -43.36 -48.39
C SER A 857 17.34 -43.17 -49.04
N LEU A 858 18.41 -43.61 -48.37
CA LEU A 858 19.78 -43.52 -48.87
C LEU A 858 20.15 -44.68 -49.82
N ALA A 859 19.48 -45.82 -49.71
CA ALA A 859 19.69 -46.97 -50.61
C ALA A 859 18.94 -46.86 -51.95
N SER A 860 17.87 -46.05 -52.04
CA SER A 860 17.07 -45.89 -53.26
C SER A 860 17.54 -44.75 -54.19
N ALA A 861 18.43 -43.87 -53.74
CA ALA A 861 19.06 -42.84 -54.58
C ALA A 861 20.29 -43.35 -55.37
N GLY A 862 20.80 -44.56 -55.07
CA GLY A 862 22.02 -45.12 -55.69
C GLY A 862 21.80 -46.10 -56.85
N LEU A 863 20.56 -46.48 -57.16
CA LEU A 863 20.26 -47.58 -58.10
C LEU A 863 19.68 -47.17 -59.46
N VAL A 864 19.56 -45.88 -59.77
CA VAL A 864 19.26 -45.43 -61.15
C VAL A 864 20.57 -45.05 -61.86
N ARG A 865 21.42 -46.05 -62.09
CA ARG A 865 22.57 -45.93 -63.00
C ARG A 865 22.15 -46.45 -64.37
N GLY A 866 22.07 -45.52 -65.32
CA GLY A 866 22.29 -45.68 -66.75
C GLY A 866 21.89 -46.98 -67.46
N ARG A 867 21.02 -46.83 -68.46
CA ARG A 867 21.23 -47.51 -69.75
C ARG A 867 21.12 -46.51 -70.90
N ARG A 868 22.22 -46.39 -71.64
CA ARG A 868 22.37 -45.75 -72.95
C ARG A 868 21.32 -46.30 -73.92
N SER A 869 20.77 -45.46 -74.82
CA SER A 869 21.21 -45.45 -76.23
C SER A 869 20.55 -44.32 -77.05
N THR A 870 21.35 -43.79 -77.97
CA THR A 870 20.99 -43.29 -79.32
C THR A 870 20.05 -42.07 -79.49
N ARG A 871 20.69 -40.93 -79.80
CA ARG A 871 20.28 -39.94 -80.83
C ARG A 871 19.74 -40.66 -82.10
N PRO A 872 18.88 -40.04 -82.96
CA PRO A 872 19.24 -38.76 -83.58
C PRO A 872 18.10 -37.85 -84.15
N LEU A 873 18.56 -36.72 -84.73
CA LEU A 873 18.03 -35.91 -85.85
C LEU A 873 17.02 -34.77 -85.61
N ARG A 874 17.48 -33.59 -86.08
CA ARG A 874 16.80 -32.51 -86.85
C ARG A 874 15.71 -31.71 -86.15
N ASP A 875 15.62 -30.39 -86.28
CA ASP A 875 16.32 -29.35 -87.05
C ASP A 875 16.46 -28.09 -86.16
#